data_AF-A0A7W8UHS4-F1
#
_entry.id   AF-A0A7W8UHS4-F1
#
_cell.length_a   1.000
_cell.length_b   1.000
_cell.length_c   1.000
_cell.angle_alpha   90.00
_cell.angle_beta   90.00
_cell.angle_gamma   90.00
#
_symmetry.space_group_name_H-M   'P 1'
#
loop_
_entity.id
_entity.type
_entity.pdbx_description
1 polymer ?
#
loop_
_entity_poly.entity_id
_entity_poly.type
_entity_poly.pdbx_seq_one_letter_code
_entity_poly.pdbx_strand_id
1 'polypeptide(L)'
;MTTKAKGLALIAAAALATTGLAADSSRDETSPAVAQVAPWEDRNVNLEAAVTVTFSEDMDPTSIDAGSLRLSAAGAPVEASVSYDEWTQSAVLTPTTPLAGDTTYTVSLAADAGDRSGNTLTSGQSWSFTTRRDLERGFGGPVLIVTSRALPFSKYYSEILRAEGIGSFESVDLSRVTKQLLDRFDLVLLGEMPLSEAQAAMFSGWVSTGGDLIAMRPDKKLAGLLGLRDQSASLSEGYLLIDTAVAPGRGIVDETIRYHGAADLYRLKEGTIEVARLYSHLSNATPNPAVTVRAVGKAGGQAAAFTYDLARSVIYTRQGNPAWAGEDRDGNSIIRANDLFFGAKAGDRQPDWNDFDRIAIPVADEQQRLLVNLMNFMLEGKAPLPRMWYFPKEYKAVLVMAGDDHRTPRGTADSFDRLKANEPRGCLLAEWECYRATSWIYASGPLSAKEANDYVADGFDLGVHVDTGCDNLQRPDFERTFHRELFGFRARYPDLPPQTGSRTHCVAWGDWASTPKTEARYGVRMDLNYYYWPGTWVKDRPGFMTGSGLPMRFADLDGSMIDVYQVTSHLVNESEMNFPSAIEAQLDRALGSEGYYGAFGTHYDFSDGFDEQLTTAAKARGVPLVSVQQLLDWTDSRNNSHFAHIAWDGNALTFEAFADRRTGTMLRGMVPARTAGKEILAISRDGQRVSYKTKTVKGVSYAMFPVEPGVYRLIYDLRQISDASSVR
;
A
#
# COMPACT_ATOMS: atom_id res chain seq x y z
N MET A 1 -103.14 -34.89 -2.35
CA MET A 1 -103.44 -36.28 -1.95
C MET A 1 -102.26 -36.76 -1.10
N THR A 2 -102.35 -36.75 0.23
CA THR A 2 -102.61 -37.96 1.08
C THR A 2 -101.66 -39.10 0.68
N THR A 3 -100.72 -39.63 1.48
CA THR A 3 -100.83 -40.14 2.86
C THR A 3 -99.46 -40.66 3.35
N LYS A 4 -99.16 -40.53 4.66
CA LYS A 4 -98.70 -41.55 5.65
C LYS A 4 -97.84 -42.75 5.14
N ALA A 5 -96.82 -43.30 5.82
CA ALA A 5 -96.38 -43.29 7.22
C ALA A 5 -95.09 -44.13 7.41
N LYS A 6 -94.34 -43.79 8.49
CA LYS A 6 -93.64 -44.65 9.48
C LYS A 6 -92.56 -45.67 9.07
N GLY A 7 -91.38 -45.56 9.71
CA GLY A 7 -90.49 -46.69 10.05
C GLY A 7 -89.07 -46.30 10.49
N LEU A 8 -88.81 -46.27 11.81
CA LEU A 8 -87.50 -46.26 12.50
C LEU A 8 -86.67 -47.53 12.11
N ALA A 9 -85.33 -47.67 12.20
CA ALA A 9 -84.29 -47.10 13.07
C ALA A 9 -82.85 -47.30 12.49
N LEU A 10 -81.94 -46.37 12.87
CA LEU A 10 -80.46 -46.38 13.11
C LEU A 10 -79.54 -47.36 12.32
N ILE A 11 -78.31 -47.00 11.88
CA ILE A 11 -77.11 -46.64 12.68
C ILE A 11 -76.07 -45.86 11.81
N ALA A 12 -75.25 -45.04 12.48
CA ALA A 12 -73.97 -44.40 12.08
C ALA A 12 -74.00 -43.05 11.33
N ALA A 13 -73.92 -41.97 12.11
CA ALA A 13 -73.42 -40.68 11.64
C ALA A 13 -71.89 -40.72 11.57
N ALA A 14 -71.33 -40.50 10.39
CA ALA A 14 -69.91 -40.17 10.24
C ALA A 14 -69.73 -38.71 10.66
N ALA A 15 -69.11 -38.50 11.83
CA ALA A 15 -68.59 -37.19 12.21
C ALA A 15 -67.33 -36.92 11.38
N LEU A 16 -67.36 -35.89 10.54
CA LEU A 16 -66.15 -35.25 10.02
C LEU A 16 -65.40 -34.68 11.23
N ALA A 17 -64.41 -35.41 11.73
CA ALA A 17 -63.38 -34.81 12.56
C ALA A 17 -62.49 -33.98 11.64
N THR A 18 -62.64 -32.66 11.72
CA THR A 18 -61.61 -31.72 11.29
C THR A 18 -60.37 -32.00 12.16
N THR A 19 -59.46 -32.85 11.69
CA THR A 19 -58.10 -32.89 12.20
C THR A 19 -57.45 -31.58 11.80
N GLY A 20 -57.44 -30.62 12.73
CA GLY A 20 -56.46 -29.55 12.70
C GLY A 20 -55.09 -30.21 12.75
N LEU A 21 -54.41 -30.25 11.61
CA LEU A 21 -52.96 -30.36 11.58
C LEU A 21 -52.45 -29.07 12.22
N ALA A 22 -52.29 -29.08 13.55
CA ALA A 22 -51.31 -28.23 14.17
C ALA A 22 -49.98 -28.64 13.54
N ALA A 23 -49.47 -27.83 12.63
CA ALA A 23 -48.07 -27.90 12.25
C ALA A 23 -47.29 -27.68 13.54
N ASP A 24 -46.73 -28.76 14.08
CA ASP A 24 -45.80 -28.72 15.18
C ASP A 24 -44.56 -27.99 14.64
N SER A 25 -44.46 -26.68 14.91
CA SER A 25 -43.24 -25.93 14.68
C SER A 25 -42.25 -26.48 15.69
N SER A 26 -41.45 -27.47 15.30
CA SER A 26 -40.37 -28.01 16.13
C SER A 26 -39.56 -26.82 16.65
N ARG A 27 -39.58 -26.62 17.97
CA ARG A 27 -38.75 -25.61 18.63
C ARG A 27 -37.30 -25.95 18.31
N ASP A 28 -36.56 -24.96 17.84
CA ASP A 28 -35.13 -25.12 17.63
C ASP A 28 -34.43 -25.23 18.99
N GLU A 29 -33.63 -26.29 19.14
CA GLU A 29 -32.88 -26.64 20.34
C GLU A 29 -31.36 -26.65 20.07
N THR A 30 -30.94 -26.18 18.90
CA THR A 30 -29.53 -26.12 18.51
C THR A 30 -28.87 -24.92 19.16
N SER A 31 -27.78 -25.12 19.90
CA SER A 31 -27.01 -23.99 20.41
C SER A 31 -26.18 -23.36 19.28
N PRO A 32 -26.15 -22.02 19.16
CA PRO A 32 -25.25 -21.36 18.24
C PRO A 32 -23.79 -21.63 18.62
N ALA A 33 -22.92 -21.60 17.62
CA ALA A 33 -21.47 -21.68 17.77
C ALA A 33 -20.79 -20.52 17.04
N VAL A 34 -19.60 -20.12 17.49
CA VAL A 34 -18.75 -19.19 16.73
C VAL A 34 -18.08 -19.98 15.61
N ALA A 35 -18.44 -19.66 14.37
CA ALA A 35 -17.88 -20.27 13.18
C ALA A 35 -16.53 -19.63 12.80
N GLN A 36 -16.40 -18.32 12.96
CA GLN A 36 -15.19 -17.58 12.61
C GLN A 36 -15.09 -16.29 13.42
N VAL A 37 -13.86 -15.85 13.68
CA VAL A 37 -13.61 -14.47 14.13
C VAL A 37 -12.49 -13.82 13.32
N ALA A 38 -12.51 -12.50 13.27
CA ALA A 38 -11.44 -11.68 12.72
C ALA A 38 -11.33 -10.38 13.56
N PRO A 39 -10.13 -9.92 13.91
CA PRO A 39 -8.83 -10.60 13.76
C PRO A 39 -8.71 -11.82 14.69
N TRP A 40 -8.00 -12.87 14.27
CA TRP A 40 -7.77 -14.09 15.06
C TRP A 40 -6.29 -14.28 15.37
N GLU A 41 -5.89 -14.05 16.62
CA GLU A 41 -4.49 -14.18 17.07
C GLU A 41 -3.46 -13.43 16.20
N ASP A 42 -3.95 -12.46 15.42
CA ASP A 42 -3.18 -11.76 14.42
C ASP A 42 -2.18 -10.81 15.08
N ARG A 43 -0.98 -10.77 14.52
CA ARG A 43 0.01 -9.74 14.80
C ARG A 43 0.01 -8.83 13.58
N ASN A 44 -0.08 -7.51 13.81
CA ASN A 44 -0.18 -6.46 12.79
C ASN A 44 -1.60 -6.08 12.35
N VAL A 45 -2.57 -6.19 13.25
CA VAL A 45 -3.95 -5.72 13.01
C VAL A 45 -3.98 -4.21 12.79
N ASN A 46 -4.77 -3.74 11.83
CA ASN A 46 -4.96 -2.30 11.58
C ASN A 46 -5.52 -1.58 12.84
N LEU A 47 -5.09 -0.34 13.06
CA LEU A 47 -5.55 0.49 14.18
C LEU A 47 -7.05 0.77 14.12
N GLU A 48 -7.65 0.73 12.94
CA GLU A 48 -9.09 0.95 12.73
C GLU A 48 -9.85 -0.36 12.53
N ALA A 49 -9.23 -1.51 12.77
CA ALA A 49 -9.86 -2.81 12.55
C ALA A 49 -11.10 -2.97 13.43
N ALA A 50 -12.22 -3.29 12.78
CA ALA A 50 -13.38 -3.83 13.46
C ALA A 50 -13.13 -5.30 13.81
N VAL A 51 -13.72 -5.76 14.92
CA VAL A 51 -13.77 -7.17 15.27
C VAL A 51 -15.05 -7.76 14.72
N THR A 52 -14.95 -8.81 13.90
CA THR A 52 -16.08 -9.55 13.36
C THR A 52 -16.14 -10.94 13.98
N VAL A 53 -17.33 -11.36 14.40
CA VAL A 53 -17.64 -12.71 14.92
C VAL A 53 -18.77 -13.28 14.09
N THR A 54 -18.50 -14.31 13.31
CA THR A 54 -19.49 -15.03 12.50
C THR A 54 -19.95 -16.28 13.25
N PHE A 55 -21.26 -16.49 13.29
CA PHE A 55 -21.92 -17.58 13.99
C PHE A 55 -22.33 -18.71 13.03
N SER A 56 -22.62 -19.89 13.57
CA SER A 56 -23.11 -21.05 12.81
C SER A 56 -24.56 -20.90 12.36
N GLU A 57 -25.30 -19.99 12.97
CA GLU A 57 -26.72 -19.71 12.73
C GLU A 57 -27.09 -18.27 13.12
N ASP A 58 -28.34 -17.89 12.88
CA ASP A 58 -28.80 -16.53 13.17
C ASP A 58 -29.00 -16.30 14.68
N MET A 59 -28.32 -15.28 15.22
CA MET A 59 -28.43 -14.86 16.62
C MET A 59 -29.64 -13.94 16.84
N ASP A 60 -30.14 -13.84 18.07
CA ASP A 60 -31.02 -12.73 18.46
C ASP A 60 -30.19 -11.44 18.50
N PRO A 61 -30.45 -10.43 17.63
CA PRO A 61 -29.69 -9.19 17.61
C PRO A 61 -29.73 -8.43 18.95
N THR A 62 -30.75 -8.67 19.79
CA THR A 62 -30.86 -8.04 21.12
C THR A 62 -29.97 -8.71 22.17
N SER A 63 -29.47 -9.92 21.90
CA SER A 63 -28.49 -10.62 22.76
C SER A 63 -27.03 -10.24 22.42
N ILE A 64 -26.81 -9.57 21.29
CA ILE A 64 -25.50 -9.15 20.78
C ILE A 64 -25.36 -7.63 20.91
N ASP A 65 -24.70 -7.18 21.97
CA ASP A 65 -24.48 -5.77 22.26
C ASP A 65 -23.10 -5.51 22.90
N ALA A 66 -22.83 -4.28 23.31
CA ALA A 66 -21.57 -3.92 24.01
C ALA A 66 -21.44 -4.56 25.42
N GLY A 67 -22.50 -5.21 25.92
CA GLY A 67 -22.51 -6.03 27.11
C GLY A 67 -22.03 -7.46 26.83
N SER A 68 -22.45 -8.07 25.73
CA SER A 68 -22.07 -9.45 25.40
C SER A 68 -20.80 -9.56 24.55
N LEU A 69 -20.49 -8.60 23.69
CA LEU A 69 -19.24 -8.53 22.90
C LEU A 69 -18.42 -7.29 23.30
N ARG A 70 -17.24 -7.51 23.88
CA ARG A 70 -16.40 -6.45 24.45
C ARG A 70 -14.96 -6.50 23.95
N LEU A 71 -14.35 -5.32 23.89
CA LEU A 71 -12.93 -5.14 23.60
C LEU A 71 -12.24 -4.50 24.82
N SER A 72 -11.04 -4.97 25.13
CA SER A 72 -10.23 -4.42 26.22
C SER A 72 -8.75 -4.40 25.87
N ALA A 73 -7.98 -3.52 26.52
CA ALA A 73 -6.52 -3.49 26.46
C ALA A 73 -5.96 -3.42 27.88
N ALA A 74 -5.04 -4.33 28.22
CA ALA A 74 -4.47 -4.43 29.57
C ALA A 74 -5.53 -4.44 30.70
N GLY A 75 -6.71 -5.04 30.44
CA GLY A 75 -7.83 -5.11 31.38
C GLY A 75 -8.73 -3.87 31.46
N ALA A 76 -8.41 -2.79 30.75
CA ALA A 76 -9.28 -1.61 30.63
C ALA A 76 -10.22 -1.76 29.42
N PRO A 77 -11.53 -1.45 29.55
CA PRO A 77 -12.45 -1.52 28.43
C PRO A 77 -12.12 -0.47 27.37
N VAL A 78 -12.29 -0.84 26.10
CA VAL A 78 -12.16 0.03 24.93
C VAL A 78 -13.56 0.34 24.42
N GLU A 79 -13.87 1.62 24.26
CA GLU A 79 -15.16 2.03 23.72
C GLU A 79 -15.34 1.58 22.27
N ALA A 80 -16.45 0.90 22.00
CA ALA A 80 -16.80 0.39 20.69
C ALA A 80 -18.32 0.33 20.53
N SER A 81 -18.79 0.46 19.30
CA SER A 81 -20.16 0.10 18.93
C SER A 81 -20.23 -1.36 18.53
N VAL A 82 -21.36 -2.01 18.78
CA VAL A 82 -21.64 -3.38 18.33
C VAL A 82 -22.87 -3.35 17.43
N SER A 83 -22.79 -4.02 16.29
CA SER A 83 -23.91 -4.26 15.38
C SER A 83 -23.96 -5.73 15.00
N TYR A 84 -25.14 -6.25 14.71
CA TYR A 84 -25.31 -7.60 14.18
C TYR A 84 -25.92 -7.54 12.79
N ASP A 85 -25.34 -8.29 11.85
CA ASP A 85 -25.81 -8.45 10.48
C ASP A 85 -26.36 -9.87 10.30
N GLU A 86 -27.70 -9.97 10.26
CA GLU A 86 -28.44 -11.22 10.09
C GLU A 86 -28.06 -11.95 8.79
N TRP A 87 -27.63 -11.20 7.75
CA TRP A 87 -27.31 -11.78 6.47
C TRP A 87 -25.98 -12.52 6.49
N THR A 88 -24.96 -11.89 7.09
CA THR A 88 -23.63 -12.50 7.26
C THR A 88 -23.52 -13.28 8.56
N GLN A 89 -24.62 -13.43 9.31
CA GLN A 89 -24.68 -14.06 10.63
C GLN A 89 -23.54 -13.58 11.52
N SER A 90 -23.26 -12.28 11.49
CA SER A 90 -22.03 -11.73 12.05
C SER A 90 -22.27 -10.55 12.97
N ALA A 91 -21.67 -10.61 14.17
CA ALA A 91 -21.51 -9.46 15.05
C ALA A 91 -20.26 -8.68 14.66
N VAL A 92 -20.35 -7.36 14.69
CA VAL A 92 -19.26 -6.44 14.35
C VAL A 92 -19.10 -5.45 15.49
N LEU A 93 -17.95 -5.50 16.15
CA LEU A 93 -17.52 -4.53 17.14
C LEU A 93 -16.57 -3.53 16.47
N THR A 94 -16.95 -2.25 16.44
CA THR A 94 -16.17 -1.17 15.83
C THR A 94 -15.66 -0.21 16.91
N PRO A 95 -14.33 -0.10 17.12
CA PRO A 95 -13.77 0.89 18.05
C PRO A 95 -14.22 2.31 17.69
N THR A 96 -14.55 3.14 18.70
CA THR A 96 -14.99 4.53 18.46
C THR A 96 -13.83 5.47 18.12
N THR A 97 -12.61 5.08 18.47
CA THR A 97 -11.36 5.76 18.12
C THR A 97 -10.35 4.74 17.61
N PRO A 98 -9.41 5.13 16.72
CA PRO A 98 -8.31 4.26 16.33
C PRO A 98 -7.61 3.67 17.56
N LEU A 99 -7.39 2.37 17.54
CA LEU A 99 -6.68 1.61 18.56
C LEU A 99 -5.23 2.13 18.66
N ALA A 100 -4.62 1.95 19.84
CA ALA A 100 -3.21 2.23 20.03
C ALA A 100 -2.37 1.22 19.25
N GLY A 101 -1.25 1.67 18.67
CA GLY A 101 -0.33 0.79 17.95
C GLY A 101 0.54 -0.05 18.88
N ASP A 102 1.06 -1.16 18.34
CA ASP A 102 1.90 -2.14 19.05
C ASP A 102 1.26 -2.59 20.39
N THR A 103 -0.08 -2.70 20.42
CA THR A 103 -0.86 -2.95 21.64
C THR A 103 -1.67 -4.22 21.49
N THR A 104 -1.62 -5.09 22.51
CA THR A 104 -2.46 -6.29 22.57
C THR A 104 -3.84 -5.96 23.11
N TYR A 105 -4.85 -6.33 22.33
CA TYR A 105 -6.26 -6.21 22.67
C TYR A 105 -6.86 -7.59 22.91
N THR A 106 -7.76 -7.68 23.88
CA THR A 106 -8.50 -8.90 24.21
C THR A 106 -9.97 -8.68 23.92
N VAL A 107 -10.54 -9.57 23.11
CA VAL A 107 -11.97 -9.64 22.85
C VAL A 107 -12.60 -10.66 23.80
N SER A 108 -13.80 -10.37 24.29
CA SER A 108 -14.61 -11.33 25.04
C SER A 108 -16.04 -11.35 24.50
N LEU A 109 -16.53 -12.55 24.20
CA LEU A 109 -17.92 -12.85 23.85
C LEU A 109 -18.54 -13.65 25.00
N ALA A 110 -19.64 -13.16 25.56
CA ALA A 110 -20.31 -13.76 26.69
C ALA A 110 -21.11 -15.00 26.29
N ALA A 111 -21.22 -15.96 27.22
CA ALA A 111 -21.90 -17.24 26.97
C ALA A 111 -23.43 -17.10 26.83
N ASP A 112 -24.01 -16.00 27.30
CA ASP A 112 -25.45 -15.72 27.29
C ASP A 112 -25.93 -15.06 25.98
N ALA A 113 -25.03 -14.75 25.06
CA ALA A 113 -25.39 -14.49 23.67
C ALA A 113 -26.13 -15.71 23.10
N GLY A 114 -27.29 -15.49 22.47
CA GLY A 114 -28.17 -16.57 22.05
C GLY A 114 -28.99 -16.26 20.81
N ASP A 115 -29.63 -17.30 20.27
CA ASP A 115 -30.53 -17.22 19.13
C ASP A 115 -31.94 -16.71 19.53
N ARG A 116 -32.80 -16.52 18.53
CA ARG A 116 -34.20 -16.10 18.72
C ARG A 116 -35.08 -17.17 19.39
N SER A 117 -34.60 -18.41 19.49
CA SER A 117 -35.26 -19.55 20.14
C SER A 117 -34.90 -19.68 21.63
N GLY A 118 -33.92 -18.89 22.08
CA GLY A 118 -33.41 -18.82 23.44
C GLY A 118 -32.26 -19.79 23.72
N ASN A 119 -31.68 -20.43 22.71
CA ASN A 119 -30.48 -21.26 22.89
C ASN A 119 -29.26 -20.34 22.94
N THR A 120 -28.40 -20.53 23.95
CA THR A 120 -27.20 -19.70 24.13
C THR A 120 -25.96 -20.43 23.64
N LEU A 121 -24.85 -19.70 23.48
CA LEU A 121 -23.53 -20.30 23.27
C LEU A 121 -23.21 -21.30 24.40
N THR A 122 -22.65 -22.46 24.02
CA THR A 122 -22.23 -23.50 24.99
C THR A 122 -21.19 -22.98 25.99
N SER A 123 -20.34 -22.04 25.56
CA SER A 123 -19.35 -21.35 26.39
C SER A 123 -19.02 -19.98 25.80
N GLY A 124 -18.68 -19.02 26.66
CA GLY A 124 -18.13 -17.74 26.21
C GLY A 124 -16.78 -17.93 25.53
N GLN A 125 -16.41 -16.98 24.67
CA GLN A 125 -15.12 -16.97 23.97
C GLN A 125 -14.27 -15.80 24.38
N SER A 126 -12.96 -16.00 24.37
CA SER A 126 -11.99 -14.91 24.50
C SER A 126 -10.73 -15.23 23.70
N TRP A 127 -10.27 -14.23 22.96
CA TRP A 127 -9.04 -14.30 22.19
C TRP A 127 -8.38 -12.92 22.20
N SER A 128 -7.14 -12.84 21.74
CA SER A 128 -6.42 -11.58 21.66
C SER A 128 -5.80 -11.39 20.28
N PHE A 129 -5.61 -10.14 19.91
CA PHE A 129 -4.85 -9.75 18.73
C PHE A 129 -3.93 -8.59 19.08
N THR A 130 -2.91 -8.35 18.27
CA THR A 130 -1.98 -7.23 18.47
C THR A 130 -2.03 -6.29 17.30
N THR A 131 -2.36 -5.03 17.57
CA THR A 131 -2.30 -3.97 16.57
C THR A 131 -0.86 -3.77 16.13
N ARG A 132 -0.71 -3.44 14.85
CA ARG A 132 0.57 -2.96 14.32
C ARG A 132 0.94 -1.60 14.90
N ARG A 133 2.15 -1.15 14.60
CA ARG A 133 2.56 0.23 14.79
C ARG A 133 1.77 1.21 13.93
N ASP A 134 1.58 2.42 14.45
CA ASP A 134 1.05 3.55 13.71
C ASP A 134 1.94 3.91 12.50
N LEU A 135 1.43 3.66 11.30
CA LEU A 135 2.12 3.89 10.03
C LEU A 135 2.39 5.36 9.72
N GLU A 136 1.58 6.25 10.31
CA GLU A 136 1.74 7.69 10.14
C GLU A 136 2.93 8.18 10.98
N ARG A 137 3.28 7.46 12.05
CA ARG A 137 4.44 7.76 12.90
C ARG A 137 5.68 7.04 12.40
N GLY A 138 6.74 7.81 12.12
CA GLY A 138 8.05 7.23 11.89
C GLY A 138 8.78 6.87 13.19
N PHE A 139 10.08 6.62 13.06
CA PHE A 139 10.95 6.14 14.14
C PHE A 139 11.85 7.25 14.72
N GLY A 140 11.47 8.52 14.53
CA GLY A 140 12.28 9.68 14.86
C GLY A 140 13.41 9.90 13.85
N GLY A 141 14.32 10.84 14.08
CA GLY A 141 15.40 11.17 13.14
C GLY A 141 15.40 12.66 12.78
N PRO A 142 16.15 13.06 11.74
CA PRO A 142 16.35 14.47 11.41
C PRO A 142 15.15 15.12 10.69
N VAL A 143 14.14 14.34 10.30
CA VAL A 143 13.00 14.80 9.49
C VAL A 143 11.71 14.85 10.33
N LEU A 144 11.04 16.00 10.32
CA LEU A 144 9.67 16.17 10.83
C LEU A 144 8.68 16.33 9.68
N ILE A 145 7.64 15.50 9.65
CA ILE A 145 6.46 15.71 8.81
C ILE A 145 5.42 16.47 9.64
N VAL A 146 5.04 17.66 9.18
CA VAL A 146 3.94 18.43 9.75
C VAL A 146 2.68 18.15 8.95
N THR A 147 1.69 17.57 9.63
CA THR A 147 0.42 17.11 9.04
C THR A 147 -0.75 17.97 9.52
N SER A 148 -1.92 17.77 8.90
CA SER A 148 -3.18 18.39 9.30
C SER A 148 -4.27 17.32 9.34
N ARG A 149 -4.91 17.15 10.51
CA ARG A 149 -6.11 16.30 10.64
C ARG A 149 -7.28 16.75 9.76
N ALA A 150 -7.36 18.04 9.46
CA ALA A 150 -8.40 18.60 8.59
C ALA A 150 -8.09 18.40 7.09
N LEU A 151 -6.84 18.05 6.74
CA LEU A 151 -6.40 17.80 5.36
C LEU A 151 -5.55 16.51 5.33
N PRO A 152 -6.20 15.33 5.33
CA PRO A 152 -5.54 14.05 5.54
C PRO A 152 -4.50 13.66 4.49
N PHE A 153 -4.56 14.18 3.27
CA PHE A 153 -3.49 14.07 2.26
C PHE A 153 -2.08 14.34 2.83
N SER A 154 -1.96 15.31 3.75
CA SER A 154 -0.67 15.64 4.39
C SER A 154 -0.05 14.50 5.20
N LYS A 155 -0.85 13.50 5.64
CA LYS A 155 -0.36 12.32 6.36
C LYS A 155 0.31 11.30 5.44
N TYR A 156 -0.05 11.31 4.16
CA TYR A 156 0.42 10.34 3.16
C TYR A 156 1.92 10.52 2.81
N TYR A 157 2.54 11.65 3.20
CA TYR A 157 4.00 11.79 3.13
C TYR A 157 4.74 10.72 3.94
N SER A 158 4.14 10.17 4.99
CA SER A 158 4.70 9.02 5.72
C SER A 158 4.83 7.78 4.83
N GLU A 159 3.84 7.51 3.96
CA GLU A 159 3.88 6.40 3.00
C GLU A 159 4.91 6.66 1.90
N ILE A 160 4.98 7.89 1.37
CA ILE A 160 6.00 8.28 0.38
C ILE A 160 7.41 8.03 0.92
N LEU A 161 7.70 8.50 2.14
CA LEU A 161 9.03 8.29 2.72
C LEU A 161 9.31 6.81 2.99
N ARG A 162 8.33 6.04 3.47
CA ARG A 162 8.49 4.59 3.69
C ARG A 162 8.72 3.82 2.38
N ALA A 163 8.02 4.14 1.30
CA ALA A 163 8.26 3.57 -0.03
C ALA A 163 9.71 3.78 -0.47
N GLU A 164 10.22 5.00 -0.27
CA GLU A 164 11.62 5.37 -0.52
C GLU A 164 12.64 4.84 0.52
N GLY A 165 12.18 4.11 1.54
CA GLY A 165 13.02 3.43 2.54
C GLY A 165 13.44 4.28 3.72
N ILE A 166 12.80 5.44 3.90
CA ILE A 166 13.06 6.37 4.98
C ILE A 166 11.98 6.15 6.04
N GLY A 167 12.32 5.42 7.10
CA GLY A 167 11.51 5.34 8.33
C GLY A 167 11.92 6.37 9.39
N SER A 168 13.05 7.04 9.18
CA SER A 168 13.70 7.97 10.11
C SER A 168 13.08 9.37 10.08
N PHE A 169 11.79 9.45 10.36
CA PHE A 169 11.04 10.69 10.52
C PHE A 169 10.15 10.67 11.78
N GLU A 170 9.65 11.82 12.20
CA GLU A 170 8.53 11.96 13.14
C GLU A 170 7.38 12.67 12.41
N SER A 171 6.12 12.31 12.70
CA SER A 171 4.95 13.02 12.15
C SER A 171 4.13 13.64 13.27
N VAL A 172 3.77 14.91 13.11
CA VAL A 172 3.03 15.67 14.13
C VAL A 172 1.99 16.57 13.46
N ASP A 173 0.78 16.58 14.00
CA ASP A 173 -0.25 17.52 13.58
C ASP A 173 0.15 18.97 13.90
N LEU A 174 -0.13 19.90 12.99
CA LEU A 174 0.22 21.32 13.09
C LEU A 174 -0.17 21.94 14.45
N SER A 175 -1.29 21.52 15.05
CA SER A 175 -1.76 22.02 16.36
C SER A 175 -0.78 21.75 17.51
N ARG A 176 0.13 20.79 17.34
CA ARG A 176 1.14 20.40 18.34
C ARG A 176 2.54 20.94 18.03
N VAL A 177 2.71 21.65 16.90
CA VAL A 177 4.01 22.18 16.50
C VAL A 177 4.35 23.42 17.32
N THR A 178 5.54 23.41 17.91
CA THR A 178 6.10 24.51 18.70
C THR A 178 7.53 24.80 18.24
N LYS A 179 8.07 25.97 18.58
CA LYS A 179 9.48 26.28 18.28
C LYS A 179 10.43 25.25 18.90
N GLN A 180 10.17 24.84 20.15
CA GLN A 180 10.98 23.84 20.84
C GLN A 180 10.93 22.47 20.15
N LEU A 181 9.80 22.13 19.52
CA LEU A 181 9.69 20.94 18.70
C LEU A 181 10.55 21.07 17.44
N LEU A 182 10.43 22.20 16.71
CA LEU A 182 11.19 22.44 15.48
C LEU A 182 12.70 22.39 15.70
N ASP A 183 13.19 22.94 16.83
CA ASP A 183 14.62 22.96 17.18
C ASP A 183 15.22 21.54 17.41
N ARG A 184 14.41 20.47 17.40
CA ARG A 184 14.87 19.07 17.46
C ARG A 184 15.20 18.44 16.10
N PHE A 185 14.83 19.09 15.00
CA PHE A 185 14.93 18.52 13.65
C PHE A 185 15.79 19.40 12.75
N ASP A 186 16.38 18.79 11.72
CA ASP A 186 17.15 19.49 10.69
C ASP A 186 16.24 19.92 9.52
N LEU A 187 15.25 19.08 9.19
CA LEU A 187 14.37 19.24 8.05
C LEU A 187 12.90 19.08 8.44
N VAL A 188 12.05 19.98 7.93
CA VAL A 188 10.59 19.91 8.04
C VAL A 188 9.98 19.73 6.66
N LEU A 189 9.15 18.69 6.51
CA LEU A 189 8.19 18.53 5.41
C LEU A 189 6.84 19.08 5.87
N LEU A 190 6.39 20.18 5.30
CA LEU A 190 5.09 20.79 5.61
C LEU A 190 4.11 20.47 4.49
N GLY A 191 3.09 19.65 4.78
CA GLY A 191 2.01 19.36 3.84
C GLY A 191 1.15 20.57 3.49
N GLU A 192 0.24 20.43 2.53
CA GLU A 192 -0.71 21.50 2.21
C GLU A 192 -1.65 21.76 3.40
N MET A 193 -1.59 22.98 3.96
CA MET A 193 -2.49 23.44 5.01
C MET A 193 -2.47 24.96 5.18
N PRO A 194 -3.56 25.56 5.67
CA PRO A 194 -3.55 26.96 6.08
C PRO A 194 -2.69 27.17 7.32
N LEU A 195 -1.98 28.29 7.37
CA LEU A 195 -1.21 28.75 8.53
C LEU A 195 -1.77 30.04 9.10
N SER A 196 -1.75 30.18 10.42
CA SER A 196 -1.85 31.49 11.07
C SER A 196 -0.56 32.30 10.85
N GLU A 197 -0.65 33.63 11.02
CA GLU A 197 0.52 34.52 10.98
C GLU A 197 1.61 34.09 11.97
N ALA A 198 1.21 33.68 13.18
CA ALA A 198 2.14 33.20 14.20
C ALA A 198 2.88 31.92 13.78
N GLN A 199 2.18 30.98 13.14
CA GLN A 199 2.79 29.76 12.62
C GLN A 199 3.73 30.05 11.44
N ALA A 200 3.33 30.90 10.49
CA ALA A 200 4.18 31.30 9.38
C ALA A 200 5.46 32.01 9.87
N ALA A 201 5.34 32.88 10.87
CA ALA A 201 6.47 33.54 11.50
C ALA A 201 7.38 32.55 12.26
N MET A 202 6.81 31.55 12.94
CA MET A 202 7.56 30.50 13.64
C MET A 202 8.43 29.69 12.66
N PHE A 203 7.85 29.19 11.56
CA PHE A 203 8.63 28.47 10.54
C PHE A 203 9.70 29.37 9.90
N SER A 204 9.36 30.61 9.54
CA SER A 204 10.31 31.55 8.94
C SER A 204 11.48 31.88 9.87
N GLY A 205 11.20 32.04 11.16
CA GLY A 205 12.21 32.28 12.19
C GLY A 205 13.14 31.07 12.36
N TRP A 206 12.58 29.87 12.44
CA TRP A 206 13.34 28.62 12.57
C TRP A 206 14.26 28.38 11.36
N VAL A 207 13.76 28.58 10.14
CA VAL A 207 14.59 28.50 8.92
C VAL A 207 15.71 29.53 8.94
N SER A 208 15.44 30.77 9.38
CA SER A 208 16.46 31.82 9.48
C SER A 208 17.60 31.49 10.46
N THR A 209 17.35 30.58 11.40
CA THR A 209 18.34 30.07 12.37
C THR A 209 19.01 28.77 11.97
N GLY A 210 18.78 28.26 10.75
CA GLY A 210 19.51 27.11 10.20
C GLY A 210 18.64 25.91 9.81
N GLY A 211 17.36 25.91 10.17
CA GLY A 211 16.43 24.84 9.79
C GLY A 211 16.13 24.79 8.30
N ASP A 212 15.78 23.61 7.79
CA ASP A 212 15.38 23.40 6.41
C ASP A 212 13.89 23.12 6.27
N LEU A 213 13.21 23.81 5.36
CA LEU A 213 11.78 23.65 5.12
C LEU A 213 11.50 23.26 3.68
N ILE A 214 10.78 22.16 3.47
CA ILE A 214 10.11 21.85 2.20
C ILE A 214 8.60 21.99 2.42
N ALA A 215 7.96 22.89 1.69
CA ALA A 215 6.52 23.11 1.78
C ALA A 215 5.78 22.66 0.52
N MET A 216 4.63 22.02 0.71
CA MET A 216 3.81 21.40 -0.34
C MET A 216 2.57 22.27 -0.56
N ARG A 217 2.36 22.74 -1.80
CA ARG A 217 1.35 23.76 -2.15
C ARG A 217 1.20 24.82 -1.03
N PRO A 218 2.26 25.60 -0.76
CA PRO A 218 2.42 26.32 0.49
C PRO A 218 1.33 27.38 0.74
N ASP A 219 0.96 27.60 2.00
CA ASP A 219 0.20 28.80 2.40
C ASP A 219 0.96 30.05 1.94
N LYS A 220 0.22 31.01 1.36
CA LYS A 220 0.77 32.21 0.74
C LYS A 220 1.62 33.06 1.68
N LYS A 221 1.40 32.94 3.01
CA LYS A 221 2.23 33.61 4.03
C LYS A 221 3.70 33.18 3.98
N LEU A 222 3.99 31.98 3.49
CA LEU A 222 5.36 31.48 3.33
C LEU A 222 6.00 31.85 1.98
N ALA A 223 5.26 32.39 1.01
CA ALA A 223 5.80 32.71 -0.32
C ALA A 223 7.04 33.63 -0.24
N GLY A 224 7.06 34.54 0.73
CA GLY A 224 8.21 35.37 1.08
C GLY A 224 9.49 34.57 1.34
N LEU A 225 9.40 33.66 2.30
CA LEU A 225 10.46 32.76 2.74
C LEU A 225 10.94 31.87 1.58
N LEU A 226 10.00 31.29 0.86
CA LEU A 226 10.23 30.31 -0.22
C LEU A 226 10.79 30.92 -1.51
N GLY A 227 10.97 32.24 -1.57
CA GLY A 227 11.52 32.90 -2.77
C GLY A 227 10.50 33.04 -3.89
N LEU A 228 9.22 33.08 -3.55
CA LEU A 228 8.12 33.10 -4.49
C LEU A 228 7.37 34.44 -4.44
N ARG A 229 6.79 34.82 -5.58
CA ARG A 229 5.78 35.89 -5.72
C ARG A 229 4.50 35.25 -6.26
N ASP A 230 3.46 35.21 -5.43
CA ASP A 230 2.17 34.65 -5.80
C ASP A 230 1.56 35.42 -6.98
N GLN A 231 0.99 34.69 -7.94
CA GLN A 231 0.29 35.28 -9.08
C GLN A 231 -1.24 35.25 -8.94
N SER A 232 -1.76 34.77 -7.80
CA SER A 232 -3.20 34.63 -7.54
C SER A 232 -3.92 33.83 -8.63
N ALA A 233 -3.25 32.80 -9.13
CA ALA A 233 -3.73 31.89 -10.15
C ALA A 233 -3.21 30.47 -9.87
N SER A 234 -3.90 29.47 -10.42
CA SER A 234 -3.51 28.07 -10.34
C SER A 234 -3.63 27.39 -11.70
N LEU A 235 -2.79 26.40 -11.95
CA LEU A 235 -2.91 25.45 -13.05
C LEU A 235 -3.45 24.14 -12.47
N SER A 236 -4.61 23.69 -12.94
CA SER A 236 -5.18 22.39 -12.57
C SER A 236 -4.65 21.35 -13.55
N GLU A 237 -4.04 20.29 -13.02
CA GLU A 237 -3.34 19.27 -13.80
C GLU A 237 -2.19 19.86 -14.65
N GLY A 238 -1.25 19.02 -15.06
CA GLY A 238 -0.25 19.45 -16.02
C GLY A 238 0.99 18.59 -15.95
N TYR A 239 2.10 19.18 -16.36
CA TYR A 239 3.38 18.49 -16.43
C TYR A 239 4.45 19.28 -15.69
N LEU A 240 5.52 18.60 -15.31
CA LEU A 240 6.76 19.20 -14.88
C LEU A 240 7.93 18.66 -15.71
N LEU A 241 8.91 19.52 -15.97
CA LEU A 241 10.22 19.12 -16.46
C LEU A 241 11.25 19.45 -15.37
N ILE A 242 12.08 18.47 -15.04
CA ILE A 242 13.09 18.56 -13.99
C ILE A 242 14.42 18.96 -14.62
N ASP A 243 15.16 19.88 -14.02
CA ASP A 243 16.52 20.20 -14.45
C ASP A 243 17.47 19.07 -14.04
N THR A 244 17.76 18.17 -14.98
CA THR A 244 18.59 16.99 -14.74
C THR A 244 20.09 17.27 -14.82
N ALA A 245 20.51 18.48 -15.22
CA ALA A 245 21.93 18.85 -15.33
C ALA A 245 22.59 19.06 -13.96
N VAL A 246 21.79 19.46 -12.96
CA VAL A 246 22.27 19.83 -11.61
C VAL A 246 21.53 19.08 -10.52
N ALA A 247 22.16 18.96 -9.34
CA ALA A 247 21.44 18.47 -8.17
C ALA A 247 20.39 19.52 -7.75
N PRO A 248 19.20 19.11 -7.27
CA PRO A 248 18.79 17.74 -6.96
C PRO A 248 18.16 16.94 -8.12
N GLY A 249 18.03 17.50 -9.33
CA GLY A 249 17.35 16.83 -10.45
C GLY A 249 18.17 15.74 -11.17
N ARG A 250 19.49 15.68 -10.98
CA ARG A 250 20.37 14.65 -11.60
C ARG A 250 19.80 13.25 -11.46
N GLY A 251 19.84 12.49 -12.55
CA GLY A 251 19.47 11.07 -12.60
C GLY A 251 17.98 10.77 -12.45
N ILE A 252 17.15 11.78 -12.24
CA ILE A 252 15.71 11.72 -12.52
C ILE A 252 15.50 11.78 -14.04
N VAL A 253 14.35 11.31 -14.51
CA VAL A 253 13.99 11.34 -15.93
C VAL A 253 14.03 12.76 -16.53
N ASP A 254 14.61 12.88 -17.74
CA ASP A 254 14.77 14.13 -18.48
C ASP A 254 13.63 14.35 -19.51
N GLU A 255 12.41 14.00 -19.10
CA GLU A 255 11.20 14.15 -19.91
C GLU A 255 10.12 14.86 -19.11
N THR A 256 9.18 15.50 -19.81
CA THR A 256 7.98 16.05 -19.17
C THR A 256 7.13 14.92 -18.60
N ILE A 257 6.92 14.94 -17.29
CA ILE A 257 6.10 13.97 -16.56
C ILE A 257 4.87 14.66 -15.97
N ARG A 258 3.76 13.94 -15.89
CA ARG A 258 2.49 14.48 -15.42
C ARG A 258 2.47 14.60 -13.89
N TYR A 259 1.83 15.65 -13.39
CA TYR A 259 1.38 15.76 -12.01
C TYR A 259 -0.15 15.93 -11.99
N HIS A 260 -0.77 15.55 -10.88
CA HIS A 260 -2.21 15.66 -10.67
C HIS A 260 -2.56 16.59 -9.52
N GLY A 261 -3.70 17.26 -9.62
CA GLY A 261 -4.16 18.28 -8.70
C GLY A 261 -3.79 19.71 -9.12
N ALA A 262 -4.02 20.66 -8.22
CA ALA A 262 -3.74 22.08 -8.48
C ALA A 262 -2.29 22.46 -8.12
N ALA A 263 -1.62 23.13 -9.05
CA ALA A 263 -0.38 23.86 -8.79
C ALA A 263 -0.67 25.37 -8.72
N ASP A 264 -0.22 26.02 -7.66
CA ASP A 264 -0.32 27.47 -7.56
C ASP A 264 0.79 28.15 -8.37
N LEU A 265 0.45 29.21 -9.10
CA LEU A 265 1.37 29.86 -10.02
C LEU A 265 2.19 30.96 -9.32
N TYR A 266 3.50 30.84 -9.43
CA TYR A 266 4.45 31.77 -8.81
C TYR A 266 5.47 32.31 -9.82
N ARG A 267 6.02 33.48 -9.52
CA ARG A 267 7.30 33.95 -10.11
C ARG A 267 8.42 33.82 -9.09
N LEU A 268 9.61 33.49 -9.57
CA LEU A 268 10.81 33.40 -8.75
C LEU A 268 11.27 34.79 -8.30
N LYS A 269 11.75 34.86 -7.05
CA LYS A 269 12.58 35.97 -6.55
C LYS A 269 14.04 35.67 -6.84
N GLU A 270 14.84 36.71 -6.95
CA GLU A 270 16.30 36.62 -7.11
C GLU A 270 16.92 35.74 -6.01
N GLY A 271 17.91 34.92 -6.38
CA GLY A 271 18.57 33.97 -5.49
C GLY A 271 17.78 32.69 -5.21
N THR A 272 16.69 32.44 -5.95
CA THR A 272 15.92 31.18 -5.88
C THR A 272 16.29 30.28 -7.05
N ILE A 273 16.60 29.02 -6.77
CA ILE A 273 16.92 28.01 -7.77
C ILE A 273 15.62 27.32 -8.18
N GLU A 274 15.38 27.24 -9.50
CA GLU A 274 14.34 26.40 -10.07
C GLU A 274 14.88 24.98 -10.23
N VAL A 275 14.22 24.01 -9.60
CA VAL A 275 14.57 22.58 -9.70
C VAL A 275 13.74 21.92 -10.79
N ALA A 276 12.49 22.34 -10.94
CA ALA A 276 11.59 21.86 -11.99
C ALA A 276 10.63 22.98 -12.40
N ARG A 277 10.21 22.97 -13.66
CA ARG A 277 9.30 23.95 -14.27
C ARG A 277 7.95 23.31 -14.58
N LEU A 278 6.86 24.07 -14.37
CA LEU A 278 5.51 23.66 -14.77
C LEU A 278 5.30 23.81 -16.28
N TYR A 279 4.55 22.89 -16.85
CA TYR A 279 4.17 22.81 -18.24
C TYR A 279 2.65 22.61 -18.32
N SER A 280 1.96 23.38 -19.16
CA SER A 280 0.52 23.22 -19.38
C SER A 280 0.19 22.09 -20.37
N HIS A 281 1.21 21.63 -21.10
CA HIS A 281 1.18 20.50 -22.03
C HIS A 281 2.60 19.94 -22.15
N LEU A 282 2.77 18.71 -22.63
CA LEU A 282 4.07 18.04 -22.83
C LEU A 282 5.19 18.90 -23.45
N SER A 283 4.82 19.85 -24.31
CA SER A 283 5.72 20.74 -25.05
C SER A 283 5.57 22.23 -24.70
N ASN A 284 4.60 22.61 -23.87
CA ASN A 284 4.28 24.00 -23.59
C ASN A 284 4.71 24.39 -22.17
N ALA A 285 5.93 24.91 -22.05
CA ALA A 285 6.47 25.42 -20.80
C ALA A 285 5.65 26.64 -20.32
N THR A 286 5.31 26.65 -19.04
CA THR A 286 4.80 27.85 -18.35
C THR A 286 6.00 28.64 -17.83
N PRO A 287 5.83 29.92 -17.45
CA PRO A 287 6.90 30.66 -16.78
C PRO A 287 6.97 30.39 -15.26
N ASN A 288 6.28 29.35 -14.78
CA ASN A 288 6.07 29.09 -13.36
C ASN A 288 6.89 27.87 -12.91
N PRO A 289 7.54 27.94 -11.73
CA PRO A 289 8.27 26.80 -11.20
C PRO A 289 7.33 25.75 -10.62
N ALA A 290 7.68 24.47 -10.76
CA ALA A 290 7.04 23.35 -10.09
C ALA A 290 7.73 23.06 -8.74
N VAL A 291 9.06 23.06 -8.74
CA VAL A 291 9.89 22.81 -7.56
C VAL A 291 10.99 23.85 -7.47
N THR A 292 11.23 24.37 -6.27
CA THR A 292 12.25 25.41 -6.01
C THR A 292 13.02 25.12 -4.75
N VAL A 293 14.22 25.71 -4.63
CA VAL A 293 15.01 25.73 -3.40
C VAL A 293 15.81 27.03 -3.31
N ARG A 294 16.04 27.53 -2.10
CA ARG A 294 16.93 28.67 -1.84
C ARG A 294 17.53 28.63 -0.44
N ALA A 295 18.67 29.29 -0.30
CA ALA A 295 19.25 29.61 1.00
C ALA A 295 18.50 30.77 1.67
N VAL A 296 18.43 30.72 3.00
CA VAL A 296 17.75 31.69 3.87
C VAL A 296 18.62 31.97 5.10
N GLY A 297 18.79 33.25 5.42
CA GLY A 297 19.56 33.68 6.58
C GLY A 297 21.06 33.44 6.43
N LYS A 298 21.82 33.73 7.50
CA LYS A 298 23.28 33.55 7.56
C LYS A 298 23.70 32.24 8.23
N ALA A 299 22.75 31.55 8.87
CA ALA A 299 22.97 30.30 9.59
C ALA A 299 22.86 29.05 8.70
N GLY A 300 22.73 29.22 7.37
CA GLY A 300 22.68 28.11 6.42
C GLY A 300 21.32 27.40 6.32
N GLY A 301 20.22 28.05 6.72
CA GLY A 301 18.88 27.50 6.53
C GLY A 301 18.47 27.52 5.06
N GLN A 302 17.55 26.64 4.68
CA GLN A 302 17.04 26.54 3.32
C GLN A 302 15.52 26.44 3.30
N ALA A 303 14.93 26.93 2.22
CA ALA A 303 13.50 26.87 1.99
C ALA A 303 13.24 26.40 0.57
N ALA A 304 12.39 25.40 0.42
CA ALA A 304 12.01 24.78 -0.83
C ALA A 304 10.50 24.61 -0.91
N ALA A 305 9.97 24.65 -2.13
CA ALA A 305 8.55 24.49 -2.37
C ALA A 305 8.31 23.50 -3.52
N PHE A 306 7.36 22.58 -3.31
CA PHE A 306 6.55 22.05 -4.39
C PHE A 306 5.34 22.97 -4.52
N THR A 307 5.09 23.53 -5.70
CA THR A 307 3.99 24.48 -5.91
C THR A 307 2.61 23.80 -6.02
N TYR A 308 2.61 22.47 -6.02
CA TYR A 308 1.46 21.57 -5.94
C TYR A 308 1.62 20.62 -4.73
N ASP A 309 0.55 19.90 -4.40
CA ASP A 309 0.58 18.89 -3.33
C ASP A 309 1.03 17.53 -3.92
N LEU A 310 2.28 17.15 -3.62
CA LEU A 310 2.87 15.91 -4.12
C LEU A 310 2.13 14.66 -3.64
N ALA A 311 1.65 14.64 -2.38
CA ALA A 311 0.93 13.49 -1.83
C ALA A 311 -0.35 13.19 -2.63
N ARG A 312 -1.16 14.22 -2.87
CA ARG A 312 -2.34 14.14 -3.74
C ARG A 312 -1.98 13.71 -5.15
N SER A 313 -0.93 14.30 -5.73
CA SER A 313 -0.48 13.91 -7.07
C SER A 313 -0.11 12.43 -7.14
N VAL A 314 0.63 11.91 -6.15
CA VAL A 314 1.02 10.49 -6.11
C VAL A 314 -0.21 9.59 -5.96
N ILE A 315 -1.15 9.92 -5.07
CA ILE A 315 -2.39 9.15 -4.90
C ILE A 315 -3.16 9.12 -6.21
N TYR A 316 -3.38 10.28 -6.86
CA TYR A 316 -4.17 10.35 -8.09
C TYR A 316 -3.45 9.72 -9.29
N THR A 317 -2.12 9.81 -9.39
CA THR A 317 -1.36 9.06 -10.41
C THR A 317 -1.56 7.56 -10.25
N ARG A 318 -1.63 7.08 -9.00
CA ARG A 318 -1.69 5.65 -8.69
C ARG A 318 -3.08 5.05 -8.73
N GLN A 319 -4.08 5.80 -8.27
CA GLN A 319 -5.45 5.33 -8.14
C GLN A 319 -6.37 5.78 -9.28
N GLY A 320 -5.94 6.77 -10.07
CA GLY A 320 -6.68 7.28 -11.21
C GLY A 320 -7.48 8.54 -10.89
N ASN A 321 -8.37 8.92 -11.79
CA ASN A 321 -9.18 10.13 -11.66
C ASN A 321 -10.34 9.90 -10.69
N PRO A 322 -10.40 10.58 -9.53
CA PRO A 322 -11.50 10.40 -8.59
C PRO A 322 -12.87 10.81 -9.15
N ALA A 323 -12.91 11.70 -10.15
CA ALA A 323 -14.16 12.09 -10.81
C ALA A 323 -14.73 10.99 -11.72
N TRP A 324 -13.95 9.95 -12.04
CA TRP A 324 -14.35 8.83 -12.89
C TRP A 324 -14.72 7.57 -12.09
N ALA A 325 -14.75 7.67 -10.76
CA ALA A 325 -15.09 6.55 -9.89
C ALA A 325 -16.50 6.03 -10.17
N GLY A 326 -16.60 4.72 -10.44
CA GLY A 326 -17.86 4.05 -10.74
C GLY A 326 -18.43 4.37 -12.12
N GLU A 327 -17.63 4.92 -13.04
CA GLU A 327 -18.03 5.11 -14.44
C GLU A 327 -17.42 4.05 -15.36
N ASP A 328 -18.23 3.46 -16.23
CA ASP A 328 -17.73 2.81 -17.45
C ASP A 328 -17.21 3.89 -18.41
N ARG A 329 -15.93 3.80 -18.77
CA ARG A 329 -15.25 4.74 -19.66
C ARG A 329 -14.68 4.06 -20.90
N ASP A 330 -14.36 2.77 -20.83
CA ASP A 330 -13.83 2.01 -21.95
C ASP A 330 -14.89 1.35 -22.85
N GLY A 331 -16.16 1.38 -22.45
CA GLY A 331 -17.30 0.80 -23.16
C GLY A 331 -17.51 -0.69 -22.90
N ASN A 332 -16.82 -1.26 -21.91
CA ASN A 332 -17.07 -2.58 -21.39
C ASN A 332 -18.15 -2.53 -20.31
N SER A 333 -19.10 -3.47 -20.33
CA SER A 333 -20.19 -3.46 -19.36
C SER A 333 -19.74 -3.58 -17.90
N ILE A 334 -18.52 -4.09 -17.65
CA ILE A 334 -17.97 -4.26 -16.30
C ILE A 334 -16.94 -3.16 -16.03
N ILE A 335 -17.21 -2.36 -15.02
CA ILE A 335 -16.35 -1.26 -14.56
C ILE A 335 -15.15 -1.85 -13.85
N ARG A 336 -13.96 -1.39 -14.23
CA ARG A 336 -12.67 -1.85 -13.71
C ARG A 336 -11.80 -0.67 -13.31
N ALA A 337 -10.73 -0.95 -12.59
CA ALA A 337 -9.80 0.10 -12.18
C ALA A 337 -9.15 0.85 -13.36
N ASN A 338 -9.05 0.25 -14.56
CA ASN A 338 -8.55 0.93 -15.75
C ASN A 338 -9.49 2.05 -16.24
N ASP A 339 -10.79 2.02 -15.94
CA ASP A 339 -11.73 3.10 -16.28
C ASP A 339 -11.33 4.41 -15.61
N LEU A 340 -10.75 4.36 -14.41
CA LEU A 340 -10.21 5.53 -13.71
C LEU A 340 -9.06 6.21 -14.47
N PHE A 341 -8.54 5.58 -15.52
CA PHE A 341 -7.46 6.10 -16.35
C PHE A 341 -7.86 6.31 -17.82
N PHE A 342 -8.93 5.67 -18.27
CA PHE A 342 -9.35 5.68 -19.66
C PHE A 342 -10.08 6.99 -20.03
N GLY A 343 -9.44 7.82 -20.85
CA GLY A 343 -9.96 9.12 -21.25
C GLY A 343 -10.97 9.07 -22.40
N ALA A 344 -10.90 8.03 -23.25
CA ALA A 344 -11.57 8.01 -24.55
C ALA A 344 -13.06 7.59 -24.54
N LYS A 345 -13.79 7.88 -23.45
CA LYS A 345 -15.21 7.56 -23.29
C LYS A 345 -16.07 8.17 -24.40
N ALA A 346 -16.98 7.38 -24.97
CA ALA A 346 -17.91 7.85 -25.99
C ALA A 346 -18.84 8.94 -25.42
N GLY A 347 -18.89 10.10 -26.08
CA GLY A 347 -19.68 11.25 -25.62
C GLY A 347 -19.03 12.11 -24.53
N ASP A 348 -17.92 11.67 -23.92
CA ASP A 348 -17.14 12.39 -22.90
C ASP A 348 -15.64 12.13 -23.09
N ARG A 349 -15.13 12.48 -24.28
CA ARG A 349 -13.72 12.22 -24.62
C ARG A 349 -12.82 13.24 -23.92
N GLN A 350 -11.95 12.73 -23.06
CA GLN A 350 -10.89 13.46 -22.37
C GLN A 350 -9.53 12.80 -22.66
N PRO A 351 -8.39 13.45 -22.37
CA PRO A 351 -7.11 12.77 -22.35
C PRO A 351 -7.11 11.63 -21.34
N ASP A 352 -6.34 10.56 -21.57
CA ASP A 352 -6.09 9.55 -20.54
C ASP A 352 -5.52 10.21 -19.29
N TRP A 353 -5.87 9.65 -18.13
CA TRP A 353 -5.50 10.24 -16.84
C TRP A 353 -3.98 10.28 -16.67
N ASN A 354 -3.32 9.14 -16.85
CA ASN A 354 -1.88 9.11 -17.01
C ASN A 354 -1.51 9.22 -18.49
N ASP A 355 -0.34 9.82 -18.75
CA ASP A 355 0.10 10.05 -20.12
C ASP A 355 0.68 8.78 -20.73
N PHE A 356 -0.03 8.26 -21.73
CA PHE A 356 0.29 7.00 -22.37
C PHE A 356 1.50 7.08 -23.34
N ASP A 357 1.91 8.28 -23.75
CA ASP A 357 3.18 8.52 -24.46
C ASP A 357 4.38 8.55 -23.51
N ARG A 358 4.11 8.53 -22.19
CA ARG A 358 5.09 8.48 -21.10
C ARG A 358 4.91 7.25 -20.21
N ILE A 359 4.08 6.28 -20.61
CA ILE A 359 3.70 5.14 -19.77
C ILE A 359 4.87 4.27 -19.33
N ALA A 360 5.97 4.31 -20.08
CA ALA A 360 7.24 3.66 -19.76
C ALA A 360 7.86 4.16 -18.45
N ILE A 361 7.55 5.39 -18.03
CA ILE A 361 8.15 6.08 -16.90
C ILE A 361 7.27 5.86 -15.67
N PRO A 362 7.82 5.40 -14.54
CA PRO A 362 7.09 5.35 -13.28
C PRO A 362 6.99 6.76 -12.68
N VAL A 363 6.10 7.60 -13.23
CA VAL A 363 6.04 9.04 -12.92
C VAL A 363 5.75 9.36 -11.45
N ALA A 364 5.04 8.49 -10.71
CA ALA A 364 4.87 8.65 -9.27
C ALA A 364 6.18 8.38 -8.53
N ASP A 365 6.93 7.36 -8.94
CA ASP A 365 8.21 7.01 -8.30
C ASP A 365 9.28 8.06 -8.60
N GLU A 366 9.35 8.60 -9.82
CA GLU A 366 10.30 9.66 -10.19
C GLU A 366 10.06 10.95 -9.38
N GLN A 367 8.80 11.32 -9.11
CA GLN A 367 8.48 12.48 -8.27
C GLN A 367 8.83 12.25 -6.79
N GLN A 368 8.58 11.05 -6.27
CA GLN A 368 9.01 10.68 -4.90
C GLN A 368 10.54 10.69 -4.76
N ARG A 369 11.26 10.20 -5.77
CA ARG A 369 12.73 10.24 -5.84
C ARG A 369 13.26 11.66 -5.94
N LEU A 370 12.58 12.55 -6.67
CA LEU A 370 12.92 13.98 -6.69
C LEU A 370 12.79 14.60 -5.29
N LEU A 371 11.75 14.28 -4.53
CA LEU A 371 11.62 14.71 -3.14
C LEU A 371 12.82 14.23 -2.31
N VAL A 372 13.20 12.96 -2.40
CA VAL A 372 14.34 12.44 -1.62
C VAL A 372 15.67 13.05 -2.07
N ASN A 373 15.88 13.27 -3.36
CA ASN A 373 17.07 13.97 -3.85
C ASN A 373 17.13 15.40 -3.30
N LEU A 374 16.00 16.11 -3.24
CA LEU A 374 15.92 17.44 -2.64
C LEU A 374 16.20 17.39 -1.13
N MET A 375 15.67 16.41 -0.40
CA MET A 375 15.98 16.22 1.02
C MET A 375 17.48 16.00 1.25
N ASN A 376 18.12 15.12 0.47
CA ASN A 376 19.56 14.89 0.56
C ASN A 376 20.38 16.15 0.21
N PHE A 377 19.94 16.91 -0.79
CA PHE A 377 20.57 18.17 -1.17
C PHE A 377 20.48 19.20 -0.04
N MET A 378 19.32 19.33 0.61
CA MET A 378 19.13 20.28 1.69
C MET A 378 19.88 19.88 2.97
N LEU A 379 19.90 18.58 3.27
CA LEU A 379 20.61 18.03 4.43
C LEU A 379 22.13 17.92 4.25
N GLU A 380 22.69 18.33 3.11
CA GLU A 380 24.13 18.29 2.87
C GLU A 380 24.90 19.08 3.94
N GLY A 381 25.84 18.42 4.61
CA GLY A 381 26.61 18.98 5.73
C GLY A 381 25.88 19.06 7.07
N LYS A 382 24.56 18.81 7.11
CA LYS A 382 23.74 18.86 8.32
C LYS A 382 23.44 17.49 8.91
N ALA A 383 22.87 16.59 8.11
CA ALA A 383 22.53 15.25 8.56
C ALA A 383 22.40 14.30 7.36
N PRO A 384 23.45 13.53 7.00
CA PRO A 384 23.33 12.51 5.96
C PRO A 384 22.18 11.55 6.29
N LEU A 385 21.23 11.38 5.37
CA LEU A 385 20.00 10.63 5.61
C LEU A 385 20.17 9.16 5.23
N PRO A 386 20.25 8.22 6.19
CA PRO A 386 20.28 6.79 5.88
C PRO A 386 18.88 6.30 5.48
N ARG A 387 18.81 5.39 4.50
CA ARG A 387 17.56 4.75 4.06
C ARG A 387 17.77 3.29 3.64
N MET A 388 16.70 2.51 3.60
CA MET A 388 16.69 1.11 3.18
C MET A 388 16.48 0.98 1.66
N TRP A 389 17.23 0.09 1.02
CA TRP A 389 16.96 -0.29 -0.37
C TRP A 389 15.59 -0.99 -0.52
N TYR A 390 14.98 -0.92 -1.70
CA TYR A 390 13.60 -1.32 -1.97
C TYR A 390 13.32 -2.82 -1.76
N PHE A 391 14.13 -3.70 -2.34
CA PHE A 391 13.89 -5.16 -2.36
C PHE A 391 15.06 -5.95 -1.75
N PRO A 392 14.88 -7.23 -1.39
CA PRO A 392 15.94 -8.06 -0.82
C PRO A 392 17.25 -8.01 -1.60
N LYS A 393 18.39 -8.05 -0.91
CA LYS A 393 19.72 -8.24 -1.53
C LYS A 393 20.06 -7.24 -2.66
N GLU A 394 19.45 -6.07 -2.66
CA GLU A 394 19.59 -5.05 -3.71
C GLU A 394 18.91 -5.37 -5.04
N TYR A 395 17.93 -6.28 -5.07
CA TYR A 395 17.12 -6.51 -6.27
C TYR A 395 16.48 -5.19 -6.74
N LYS A 396 16.51 -4.96 -8.05
CA LYS A 396 15.91 -3.79 -8.70
C LYS A 396 14.51 -4.11 -9.26
N ALA A 397 14.26 -5.38 -9.53
CA ALA A 397 13.00 -5.90 -10.05
C ALA A 397 12.63 -7.17 -9.31
N VAL A 398 11.33 -7.41 -9.17
CA VAL A 398 10.73 -8.63 -8.62
C VAL A 398 9.51 -8.95 -9.47
N LEU A 399 9.30 -10.21 -9.82
CA LEU A 399 8.04 -10.65 -10.43
C LEU A 399 7.14 -11.25 -9.36
N VAL A 400 5.98 -10.64 -9.18
CA VAL A 400 4.95 -11.08 -8.22
C VAL A 400 4.02 -11.99 -8.99
N MET A 401 4.31 -13.29 -8.92
CA MET A 401 3.61 -14.31 -9.69
C MET A 401 2.23 -14.53 -9.08
N ALA A 402 1.19 -14.09 -9.77
CA ALA A 402 -0.21 -14.27 -9.42
C ALA A 402 -0.97 -14.75 -10.67
N GLY A 403 -1.65 -15.89 -10.54
CA GLY A 403 -2.45 -16.49 -11.61
C GLY A 403 -3.86 -16.86 -11.13
N ASP A 404 -4.81 -16.84 -12.05
CA ASP A 404 -6.24 -16.98 -11.78
C ASP A 404 -6.68 -18.38 -12.26
N ASP A 405 -7.06 -19.25 -11.32
CA ASP A 405 -7.47 -20.63 -11.63
C ASP A 405 -8.98 -20.69 -11.83
N HIS A 406 -9.40 -20.62 -13.09
CA HIS A 406 -10.79 -20.76 -13.53
C HIS A 406 -11.31 -22.21 -13.49
N ARG A 407 -10.95 -22.97 -12.44
CA ARG A 407 -11.25 -24.40 -12.25
C ARG A 407 -10.57 -25.28 -13.30
N THR A 408 -9.40 -24.87 -13.75
CA THR A 408 -8.59 -25.62 -14.71
C THR A 408 -8.15 -26.94 -14.07
N PRO A 409 -8.42 -28.12 -14.68
CA PRO A 409 -8.29 -29.44 -14.03
C PRO A 409 -6.97 -29.70 -13.28
N ARG A 410 -5.87 -29.10 -13.72
CA ARG A 410 -4.56 -29.13 -13.05
C ARG A 410 -3.79 -27.79 -13.13
N GLY A 411 -4.48 -26.67 -13.33
CA GLY A 411 -3.84 -25.37 -13.60
C GLY A 411 -2.82 -24.97 -12.53
N THR A 412 -3.31 -24.74 -11.31
CA THR A 412 -2.45 -24.42 -10.15
C THR A 412 -1.35 -25.45 -9.93
N ALA A 413 -1.71 -26.73 -9.88
CA ALA A 413 -0.77 -27.81 -9.57
C ALA A 413 0.36 -27.90 -10.61
N ASP A 414 0.03 -27.89 -11.90
CA ASP A 414 1.02 -27.97 -12.97
C ASP A 414 1.94 -26.75 -12.99
N SER A 415 1.42 -25.54 -12.73
CA SER A 415 2.25 -24.33 -12.64
C SER A 415 3.20 -24.37 -11.44
N PHE A 416 2.71 -24.73 -10.26
CA PHE A 416 3.55 -24.83 -9.05
C PHE A 416 4.60 -25.94 -9.17
N ASP A 417 4.23 -27.10 -9.72
CA ASP A 417 5.16 -28.21 -9.99
C ASP A 417 6.24 -27.78 -11.00
N ARG A 418 5.88 -27.05 -12.06
CA ARG A 418 6.85 -26.48 -13.02
C ARG A 418 7.81 -25.50 -12.37
N LEU A 419 7.32 -24.61 -11.51
CA LEU A 419 8.16 -23.64 -10.78
C LEU A 419 9.18 -24.36 -9.89
N LYS A 420 8.74 -25.35 -9.10
CA LYS A 420 9.62 -26.21 -8.28
C LYS A 420 10.65 -26.94 -9.14
N ALA A 421 10.24 -27.52 -10.26
CA ALA A 421 11.15 -28.23 -11.16
C ALA A 421 12.23 -27.31 -11.79
N ASN A 422 11.96 -26.00 -11.85
CA ASN A 422 12.83 -25.00 -12.44
C ASN A 422 13.70 -24.24 -11.42
N GLU A 423 13.46 -24.40 -10.12
CA GLU A 423 14.13 -23.63 -9.07
C GLU A 423 15.62 -24.00 -8.93
N PRO A 424 16.47 -23.06 -8.48
CA PRO A 424 17.88 -23.36 -8.25
C PRO A 424 18.05 -24.45 -7.17
N ARG A 425 18.98 -25.39 -7.39
CA ARG A 425 19.25 -26.45 -6.40
C ARG A 425 19.73 -25.84 -5.08
N GLY A 426 19.02 -26.18 -4.00
CA GLY A 426 19.36 -25.70 -2.65
C GLY A 426 18.98 -24.23 -2.42
N CYS A 427 18.06 -23.68 -3.22
CA CYS A 427 17.50 -22.37 -3.00
C CYS A 427 16.97 -22.21 -1.57
N LEU A 428 17.08 -21.00 -1.03
CA LEU A 428 16.53 -20.63 0.26
C LEU A 428 15.23 -19.84 0.07
N LEU A 429 14.11 -20.44 0.50
CA LEU A 429 12.77 -19.84 0.40
C LEU A 429 12.68 -18.46 1.07
N ALA A 430 13.20 -18.37 2.30
CA ALA A 430 13.19 -17.13 3.08
C ALA A 430 14.04 -16.01 2.47
N GLU A 431 14.92 -16.35 1.51
CA GLU A 431 15.89 -15.45 0.89
C GLU A 431 15.56 -15.17 -0.60
N TRP A 432 14.33 -15.51 -1.02
CA TRP A 432 13.75 -15.31 -2.36
C TRP A 432 14.51 -15.99 -3.51
N GLU A 433 15.16 -17.11 -3.20
CA GLU A 433 15.90 -17.88 -4.21
C GLU A 433 15.04 -18.97 -4.85
N CYS A 434 14.03 -19.45 -4.12
CA CYS A 434 13.09 -20.44 -4.63
C CYS A 434 11.93 -19.76 -5.33
N TYR A 435 11.49 -20.30 -6.46
CA TYR A 435 10.41 -19.68 -7.25
C TYR A 435 9.06 -19.99 -6.65
N ARG A 436 8.31 -18.96 -6.30
CA ARG A 436 6.97 -19.07 -5.71
C ARG A 436 5.98 -18.19 -6.44
N ALA A 437 4.72 -18.57 -6.28
CA ALA A 437 3.60 -17.92 -6.90
C ALA A 437 2.37 -17.99 -5.98
N THR A 438 1.38 -17.19 -6.35
CA THR A 438 0.05 -17.14 -5.78
C THR A 438 -0.92 -17.67 -6.80
N SER A 439 -1.86 -18.52 -6.38
CA SER A 439 -3.00 -18.85 -7.21
C SER A 439 -4.30 -18.45 -6.53
N TRP A 440 -5.09 -17.66 -7.24
CA TRP A 440 -6.46 -17.33 -6.87
C TRP A 440 -7.35 -18.42 -7.43
N ILE A 441 -7.96 -19.22 -6.56
CA ILE A 441 -8.72 -20.40 -6.97
C ILE A 441 -10.18 -20.28 -6.55
N TYR A 442 -11.09 -20.88 -7.32
CA TYR A 442 -12.46 -21.10 -6.84
C TYR A 442 -12.47 -22.22 -5.80
N ALA A 443 -13.24 -22.05 -4.72
CA ALA A 443 -13.44 -23.12 -3.74
C ALA A 443 -14.01 -24.40 -4.38
N SER A 444 -14.84 -24.28 -5.42
CA SER A 444 -15.36 -25.40 -6.20
C SER A 444 -14.36 -26.02 -7.19
N GLY A 445 -13.11 -25.57 -7.19
CA GLY A 445 -12.05 -26.05 -8.07
C GLY A 445 -11.54 -27.47 -7.74
N PRO A 446 -10.72 -28.05 -8.63
CA PRO A 446 -10.27 -29.44 -8.52
C PRO A 446 -9.19 -29.66 -7.45
N LEU A 447 -8.48 -28.62 -7.01
CA LEU A 447 -7.39 -28.73 -6.02
C LEU A 447 -7.94 -29.21 -4.66
N SER A 448 -7.44 -30.34 -4.18
CA SER A 448 -7.86 -30.88 -2.89
C SER A 448 -7.25 -30.09 -1.71
N ALA A 449 -7.88 -30.16 -0.53
CA ALA A 449 -7.34 -29.52 0.67
C ALA A 449 -5.95 -30.07 1.04
N LYS A 450 -5.71 -31.35 0.80
CA LYS A 450 -4.39 -31.96 1.00
C LYS A 450 -3.34 -31.34 0.07
N GLU A 451 -3.61 -31.25 -1.23
CA GLU A 451 -2.66 -30.67 -2.19
C GLU A 451 -2.41 -29.19 -1.88
N ALA A 452 -3.46 -28.44 -1.56
CA ALA A 452 -3.34 -27.03 -1.16
C ALA A 452 -2.41 -26.86 0.06
N ASN A 453 -2.59 -27.68 1.10
CA ASN A 453 -1.73 -27.68 2.28
C ASN A 453 -0.28 -28.07 1.95
N ASP A 454 -0.07 -29.07 1.08
CA ASP A 454 1.27 -29.48 0.65
C ASP A 454 1.99 -28.32 -0.09
N TYR A 455 1.29 -27.59 -0.97
CA TYR A 455 1.87 -26.44 -1.67
C TYR A 455 2.14 -25.24 -0.76
N VAL A 456 1.25 -24.93 0.19
CA VAL A 456 1.51 -23.88 1.18
C VAL A 456 2.67 -24.25 2.09
N ALA A 457 2.82 -25.52 2.47
CA ALA A 457 3.98 -25.99 3.22
C ALA A 457 5.29 -25.83 2.44
N ASP A 458 5.25 -25.90 1.10
CA ASP A 458 6.37 -25.59 0.22
C ASP A 458 6.62 -24.08 0.03
N GLY A 459 5.73 -23.21 0.53
CA GLY A 459 5.84 -21.75 0.48
C GLY A 459 5.09 -21.07 -0.67
N PHE A 460 4.21 -21.78 -1.36
CA PHE A 460 3.27 -21.15 -2.30
C PHE A 460 2.13 -20.44 -1.57
N ASP A 461 1.46 -19.54 -2.26
CA ASP A 461 0.34 -18.76 -1.72
C ASP A 461 -0.95 -19.15 -2.46
N LEU A 462 -2.05 -19.23 -1.72
CA LEU A 462 -3.36 -19.64 -2.22
C LEU A 462 -4.43 -18.78 -1.58
N GLY A 463 -5.39 -18.33 -2.37
CA GLY A 463 -6.55 -17.62 -1.89
C GLY A 463 -7.77 -17.80 -2.77
N VAL A 464 -8.93 -17.38 -2.28
CA VAL A 464 -10.15 -17.39 -3.07
C VAL A 464 -10.06 -16.35 -4.19
N HIS A 465 -10.42 -16.78 -5.40
CA HIS A 465 -10.72 -15.88 -6.50
C HIS A 465 -12.16 -15.41 -6.38
N VAL A 466 -12.38 -14.33 -5.63
CA VAL A 466 -13.74 -13.87 -5.27
C VAL A 466 -14.58 -13.64 -6.51
N ASP A 467 -15.64 -14.43 -6.66
CA ASP A 467 -16.53 -14.36 -7.81
C ASP A 467 -17.55 -13.23 -7.65
N THR A 468 -17.38 -12.17 -8.43
CA THR A 468 -18.29 -11.03 -8.48
C THR A 468 -19.50 -11.29 -9.40
N GLY A 469 -19.55 -12.44 -10.07
CA GLY A 469 -20.49 -12.70 -11.17
C GLY A 469 -20.16 -11.91 -12.44
N CYS A 470 -19.00 -11.24 -12.46
CA CYS A 470 -18.68 -10.20 -13.43
C CYS A 470 -19.81 -9.16 -13.48
N ASP A 471 -20.18 -8.60 -12.33
CA ASP A 471 -21.21 -7.57 -12.19
C ASP A 471 -20.64 -6.32 -11.50
N ASN A 472 -21.23 -5.15 -11.77
CA ASN A 472 -20.89 -3.88 -11.13
C ASN A 472 -21.53 -3.76 -9.74
N LEU A 473 -21.02 -4.56 -8.79
CA LEU A 473 -21.57 -4.65 -7.45
C LEU A 473 -21.41 -3.32 -6.68
N GLN A 474 -22.51 -2.86 -6.08
CA GLN A 474 -22.46 -1.78 -5.11
C GLN A 474 -21.84 -2.26 -3.80
N ARG A 475 -21.31 -1.35 -2.99
CA ARG A 475 -20.57 -1.68 -1.77
C ARG A 475 -21.23 -2.75 -0.87
N PRO A 476 -22.53 -2.67 -0.49
CA PRO A 476 -23.13 -3.69 0.38
C PRO A 476 -23.17 -5.08 -0.27
N ASP A 477 -23.38 -5.14 -1.58
CA ASP A 477 -23.45 -6.39 -2.32
C ASP A 477 -22.05 -6.99 -2.52
N PHE A 478 -21.05 -6.14 -2.74
CA PHE A 478 -19.64 -6.54 -2.77
C PHE A 478 -19.19 -7.07 -1.40
N GLU A 479 -19.44 -6.36 -0.30
CA GLU A 479 -19.10 -6.80 1.06
C GLU A 479 -19.71 -8.17 1.38
N ARG A 480 -20.98 -8.37 0.98
CA ARG A 480 -21.69 -9.66 1.13
C ARG A 480 -21.06 -10.77 0.28
N THR A 481 -20.77 -10.50 -0.99
CA THR A 481 -20.15 -11.48 -1.89
C THR A 481 -18.75 -11.85 -1.41
N PHE A 482 -17.94 -10.87 -1.04
CA PHE A 482 -16.59 -11.08 -0.52
C PHE A 482 -16.61 -11.95 0.74
N HIS A 483 -17.52 -11.64 1.69
CA HIS A 483 -17.75 -12.45 2.88
C HIS A 483 -18.08 -13.91 2.54
N ARG A 484 -19.07 -14.13 1.68
CA ARG A 484 -19.57 -15.45 1.30
C ARG A 484 -18.46 -16.30 0.67
N GLU A 485 -17.75 -15.75 -0.32
CA GLU A 485 -16.70 -16.48 -1.03
C GLU A 485 -15.52 -16.81 -0.10
N LEU A 486 -15.11 -15.87 0.74
CA LEU A 486 -14.03 -16.09 1.71
C LEU A 486 -14.40 -17.14 2.76
N PHE A 487 -15.62 -17.10 3.28
CA PHE A 487 -16.13 -18.09 4.23
C PHE A 487 -16.20 -19.48 3.59
N GLY A 488 -16.78 -19.59 2.39
CA GLY A 488 -16.86 -20.85 1.66
C GLY A 488 -15.48 -21.44 1.34
N PHE A 489 -14.50 -20.60 1.02
CA PHE A 489 -13.12 -21.00 0.83
C PHE A 489 -12.49 -21.56 2.11
N ARG A 490 -12.62 -20.86 3.24
CA ARG A 490 -12.11 -21.33 4.54
C ARG A 490 -12.77 -22.63 4.99
N ALA A 491 -14.07 -22.79 4.74
CA ALA A 491 -14.77 -24.04 5.04
C ALA A 491 -14.22 -25.24 4.24
N ARG A 492 -13.77 -25.01 3.00
CA ARG A 492 -13.14 -26.04 2.17
C ARG A 492 -11.67 -26.28 2.50
N TYR A 493 -10.96 -25.23 2.90
CA TYR A 493 -9.53 -25.24 3.17
C TYR A 493 -9.21 -24.76 4.60
N PRO A 494 -9.66 -25.49 5.64
CA PRO A 494 -9.62 -25.01 7.03
C PRO A 494 -8.22 -24.85 7.60
N ASP A 495 -7.23 -25.55 7.05
CA ASP A 495 -5.84 -25.55 7.53
C ASP A 495 -4.94 -24.54 6.79
N LEU A 496 -5.47 -23.84 5.77
CA LEU A 496 -4.70 -22.80 5.09
C LEU A 496 -4.58 -21.53 5.95
N PRO A 497 -3.47 -20.80 5.84
CA PRO A 497 -3.34 -19.48 6.45
C PRO A 497 -4.45 -18.52 6.00
N PRO A 498 -4.77 -17.49 6.81
CA PRO A 498 -5.66 -16.42 6.37
C PRO A 498 -5.14 -15.78 5.08
N GLN A 499 -6.02 -15.62 4.09
CA GLN A 499 -5.70 -14.90 2.87
C GLN A 499 -5.41 -13.42 3.16
N THR A 500 -4.22 -12.96 2.78
CA THR A 500 -3.81 -11.56 2.94
C THR A 500 -3.63 -10.81 1.62
N GLY A 501 -3.70 -11.50 0.48
CA GLY A 501 -3.72 -10.89 -0.85
C GLY A 501 -5.12 -10.96 -1.49
N SER A 502 -5.36 -10.23 -2.57
CA SER A 502 -6.64 -10.26 -3.27
C SER A 502 -6.54 -10.07 -4.79
N ARG A 503 -7.40 -10.82 -5.48
CA ARG A 503 -7.80 -10.70 -6.87
C ARG A 503 -9.25 -11.17 -6.98
N THR A 504 -10.11 -10.30 -7.49
CA THR A 504 -11.51 -10.61 -7.76
C THR A 504 -11.68 -11.06 -9.20
N HIS A 505 -12.62 -11.98 -9.45
CA HIS A 505 -12.97 -12.39 -10.80
C HIS A 505 -13.53 -11.21 -11.59
N CYS A 506 -13.12 -11.12 -12.87
CA CYS A 506 -13.37 -9.98 -13.75
C CYS A 506 -12.81 -8.63 -13.27
N VAL A 507 -12.10 -8.58 -12.14
CA VAL A 507 -11.50 -7.39 -11.53
C VAL A 507 -12.45 -6.19 -11.44
N ALA A 508 -13.72 -6.46 -11.12
CA ALA A 508 -14.75 -5.44 -11.01
C ALA A 508 -14.40 -4.40 -9.92
N TRP A 509 -14.54 -3.12 -10.24
CA TRP A 509 -14.11 -2.01 -9.39
C TRP A 509 -15.17 -0.90 -9.35
N GLY A 510 -16.12 -1.03 -8.43
CA GLY A 510 -17.36 -0.25 -8.46
C GLY A 510 -17.27 1.22 -8.04
N ASP A 511 -16.21 1.65 -7.34
CA ASP A 511 -16.03 3.04 -6.91
C ASP A 511 -14.56 3.40 -6.63
N TRP A 512 -14.28 4.40 -5.77
CA TRP A 512 -12.92 4.81 -5.43
C TRP A 512 -12.15 3.84 -4.52
N ALA A 513 -12.81 3.30 -3.48
CA ALA A 513 -12.10 2.67 -2.36
C ALA A 513 -12.93 1.66 -1.53
N SER A 514 -14.14 1.29 -1.94
CA SER A 514 -14.94 0.29 -1.22
C SER A 514 -14.28 -1.09 -1.23
N THR A 515 -13.64 -1.48 -2.34
CA THR A 515 -12.89 -2.73 -2.43
C THR A 515 -11.77 -2.82 -1.38
N PRO A 516 -10.78 -1.90 -1.34
CA PRO A 516 -9.70 -1.99 -0.37
C PRO A 516 -10.16 -1.78 1.09
N LYS A 517 -11.26 -1.05 1.33
CA LYS A 517 -11.86 -0.96 2.67
C LYS A 517 -12.49 -2.28 3.12
N THR A 518 -13.18 -2.97 2.21
CA THR A 518 -13.75 -4.30 2.46
C THR A 518 -12.64 -5.31 2.71
N GLU A 519 -11.62 -5.31 1.86
CA GLU A 519 -10.43 -6.15 2.00
C GLU A 519 -9.74 -5.97 3.34
N ALA A 520 -9.48 -4.72 3.75
CA ALA A 520 -8.88 -4.41 5.04
C ALA A 520 -9.67 -4.98 6.23
N ARG A 521 -11.01 -4.96 6.15
CA ARG A 521 -11.90 -5.52 7.19
C ARG A 521 -11.75 -7.04 7.34
N TYR A 522 -11.38 -7.74 6.26
CA TYR A 522 -11.20 -9.19 6.24
C TYR A 522 -9.74 -9.64 6.35
N GLY A 523 -8.82 -8.71 6.63
CA GLY A 523 -7.40 -9.01 6.82
C GLY A 523 -6.59 -9.11 5.52
N VAL A 524 -7.18 -8.77 4.38
CA VAL A 524 -6.43 -8.55 3.15
C VAL A 524 -5.63 -7.25 3.29
N ARG A 525 -4.38 -7.30 2.83
CA ARG A 525 -3.35 -6.27 2.99
C ARG A 525 -2.62 -5.96 1.69
N MET A 526 -2.86 -6.72 0.62
CA MET A 526 -2.26 -6.50 -0.69
C MET A 526 -3.27 -6.82 -1.81
N ASP A 527 -3.61 -5.81 -2.60
CA ASP A 527 -4.57 -5.89 -3.69
C ASP A 527 -3.84 -5.88 -5.02
N LEU A 528 -4.28 -6.72 -5.96
CA LEU A 528 -3.77 -6.69 -7.31
C LEU A 528 -4.82 -6.31 -8.37
N ASN A 529 -6.04 -5.92 -7.99
CA ASN A 529 -7.15 -5.66 -8.92
C ASN A 529 -6.92 -4.48 -9.89
N TYR A 530 -5.91 -3.64 -9.68
CA TYR A 530 -5.46 -2.66 -10.69
C TYR A 530 -4.81 -3.36 -11.89
N TYR A 531 -5.61 -3.52 -12.93
CA TYR A 531 -5.36 -4.41 -14.05
C TYR A 531 -4.99 -3.64 -15.33
N TYR A 532 -3.81 -3.87 -15.91
CA TYR A 532 -3.35 -3.12 -17.09
C TYR A 532 -3.95 -3.69 -18.39
N TRP A 533 -5.16 -3.26 -18.69
CA TRP A 533 -6.07 -3.77 -19.72
C TRP A 533 -6.99 -2.63 -20.18
N PRO A 534 -7.64 -2.65 -21.36
CA PRO A 534 -7.58 -3.65 -22.45
C PRO A 534 -6.49 -3.40 -23.48
N GLY A 535 -6.23 -4.40 -24.34
CA GLY A 535 -5.25 -4.30 -25.43
C GLY A 535 -5.48 -3.16 -26.41
N THR A 536 -6.74 -2.81 -26.68
CA THR A 536 -7.13 -1.67 -27.53
C THR A 536 -6.66 -0.32 -26.97
N TRP A 537 -6.42 -0.24 -25.66
CA TRP A 537 -5.91 0.93 -24.96
C TRP A 537 -4.40 0.86 -24.71
N VAL A 538 -3.93 -0.29 -24.22
CA VAL A 538 -2.51 -0.58 -23.94
C VAL A 538 -1.67 -0.44 -25.21
N LYS A 539 -2.13 -1.00 -26.34
CA LYS A 539 -1.49 -0.93 -27.66
C LYS A 539 -0.03 -1.38 -27.65
N ASP A 540 0.24 -2.53 -27.05
CA ASP A 540 1.59 -3.10 -26.94
C ASP A 540 2.63 -2.19 -26.26
N ARG A 541 2.22 -1.49 -25.18
CA ARG A 541 3.10 -0.57 -24.43
C ARG A 541 3.34 -1.06 -23.00
N PRO A 542 4.40 -1.88 -22.76
CA PRO A 542 4.80 -2.22 -21.40
C PRO A 542 5.19 -0.96 -20.62
N GLY A 543 4.66 -0.85 -19.40
CA GLY A 543 4.85 0.32 -18.57
C GLY A 543 4.01 0.32 -17.30
N PHE A 544 3.73 1.51 -16.80
CA PHE A 544 3.19 1.80 -15.48
C PHE A 544 1.86 2.53 -15.58
N MET A 545 0.76 1.80 -15.75
CA MET A 545 -0.61 2.38 -15.76
C MET A 545 -0.87 3.29 -14.56
N THR A 546 -0.38 2.90 -13.39
CA THR A 546 -0.52 3.61 -12.11
C THR A 546 0.70 4.51 -11.79
N GLY A 547 1.61 4.69 -12.76
CA GLY A 547 2.83 5.48 -12.59
C GLY A 547 3.81 4.97 -11.54
N SER A 548 3.65 3.75 -11.01
CA SER A 548 4.51 3.21 -9.95
C SER A 548 4.80 1.72 -10.12
N GLY A 549 6.03 1.33 -9.81
CA GLY A 549 6.41 -0.06 -9.61
C GLY A 549 6.48 -0.48 -8.14
N LEU A 550 6.25 0.44 -7.20
CA LEU A 550 6.43 0.19 -5.77
C LEU A 550 5.09 -0.10 -5.09
N PRO A 551 4.99 -1.11 -4.21
CA PRO A 551 3.82 -1.28 -3.36
C PRO A 551 3.66 -0.07 -2.42
N MET A 552 2.51 0.60 -2.47
CA MET A 552 2.11 1.62 -1.49
C MET A 552 0.64 1.44 -1.18
N ARG A 553 0.23 1.91 -0.01
CA ARG A 553 -1.14 1.79 0.46
C ARG A 553 -2.14 2.60 -0.37
N PHE A 554 -3.36 2.11 -0.48
CA PHE A 554 -4.47 2.92 -0.97
C PHE A 554 -4.72 4.13 -0.04
N ALA A 555 -5.39 5.13 -0.59
CA ALA A 555 -5.93 6.26 0.13
C ALA A 555 -7.41 6.49 -0.23
N ASP A 556 -8.18 6.93 0.74
CA ASP A 556 -9.55 7.40 0.54
C ASP A 556 -9.58 8.76 -0.17
N LEU A 557 -10.77 9.25 -0.55
CA LEU A 557 -10.92 10.50 -1.30
C LEU A 557 -10.36 11.74 -0.58
N ASP A 558 -10.26 11.70 0.75
CA ASP A 558 -9.69 12.77 1.57
C ASP A 558 -8.16 12.63 1.80
N GLY A 559 -7.57 11.55 1.29
CA GLY A 559 -6.15 11.21 1.44
C GLY A 559 -5.82 10.32 2.65
N SER A 560 -6.82 9.90 3.44
CA SER A 560 -6.63 8.97 4.56
C SER A 560 -6.15 7.61 4.07
N MET A 561 -5.08 7.08 4.65
CA MET A 561 -4.50 5.80 4.23
C MET A 561 -5.42 4.62 4.58
N ILE A 562 -5.62 3.73 3.61
CA ILE A 562 -6.27 2.44 3.79
C ILE A 562 -5.19 1.37 3.84
N ASP A 563 -5.30 0.43 4.77
CA ASP A 563 -4.26 -0.56 5.01
C ASP A 563 -4.20 -1.72 4.02
N VAL A 564 -4.22 -1.40 2.74
CA VAL A 564 -4.08 -2.36 1.65
C VAL A 564 -3.08 -1.78 0.68
N TYR A 565 -1.98 -2.49 0.45
CA TYR A 565 -1.01 -2.16 -0.57
C TYR A 565 -1.61 -2.39 -1.95
N GLN A 566 -1.59 -1.38 -2.80
CA GLN A 566 -1.87 -1.52 -4.22
C GLN A 566 -0.62 -2.04 -4.93
N VAL A 567 -0.76 -3.18 -5.61
CA VAL A 567 0.25 -3.77 -6.49
C VAL A 567 -0.39 -3.98 -7.86
N THR A 568 -0.07 -3.12 -8.82
CA THR A 568 -0.63 -3.22 -10.17
C THR A 568 -0.26 -4.55 -10.83
N SER A 569 -1.22 -5.17 -11.52
CA SER A 569 -0.92 -6.18 -12.54
C SER A 569 -0.38 -5.51 -13.79
N HIS A 570 0.93 -5.29 -13.83
CA HIS A 570 1.61 -4.70 -14.98
C HIS A 570 1.66 -5.66 -16.18
N LEU A 571 1.81 -6.97 -15.93
CA LEU A 571 2.01 -7.98 -16.95
C LEU A 571 0.81 -8.94 -16.99
N VAL A 572 -0.10 -8.67 -17.92
CA VAL A 572 -1.38 -9.36 -18.06
C VAL A 572 -1.42 -10.06 -19.41
N ASN A 573 -1.56 -11.38 -19.43
CA ASN A 573 -1.63 -12.16 -20.69
C ASN A 573 -2.87 -11.81 -21.55
N GLU A 574 -3.91 -11.23 -20.95
CA GLU A 574 -5.13 -10.75 -21.63
C GLU A 574 -5.00 -9.32 -22.19
N SER A 575 -3.86 -8.64 -22.02
CA SER A 575 -3.69 -7.25 -22.45
C SER A 575 -3.30 -7.10 -23.93
N GLU A 576 -3.21 -8.20 -24.68
CA GLU A 576 -2.74 -8.24 -26.08
C GLU A 576 -1.36 -7.60 -26.30
N MET A 577 -0.52 -7.50 -25.26
CA MET A 577 0.88 -7.13 -25.42
C MET A 577 1.66 -8.27 -26.08
N ASN A 578 2.71 -7.94 -26.80
CA ASN A 578 3.59 -8.92 -27.43
C ASN A 578 4.48 -9.57 -26.38
N PHE A 579 4.19 -10.83 -26.07
CA PHE A 579 4.94 -11.65 -25.13
C PHE A 579 5.85 -12.65 -25.85
N PRO A 580 7.08 -12.89 -25.37
CA PRO A 580 7.63 -12.45 -24.08
C PRO A 580 8.23 -11.02 -24.07
N SER A 581 8.33 -10.32 -25.21
CA SER A 581 9.06 -9.05 -25.32
C SER A 581 8.61 -7.95 -24.35
N ALA A 582 7.33 -7.88 -24.00
CA ALA A 582 6.84 -6.92 -23.02
C ALA A 582 7.34 -7.20 -21.59
N ILE A 583 7.47 -8.48 -21.20
CA ILE A 583 8.09 -8.89 -19.92
C ILE A 583 9.55 -8.43 -19.91
N GLU A 584 10.27 -8.71 -20.99
CA GLU A 584 11.69 -8.39 -21.14
C GLU A 584 11.94 -6.88 -21.06
N ALA A 585 11.17 -6.08 -21.79
CA ALA A 585 11.28 -4.63 -21.76
C ALA A 585 11.06 -4.05 -20.35
N GLN A 586 10.07 -4.56 -19.62
CA GLN A 586 9.79 -4.10 -18.26
C GLN A 586 10.95 -4.42 -17.30
N LEU A 587 11.49 -5.63 -17.36
CA LEU A 587 12.63 -6.04 -16.53
C LEU A 587 13.93 -5.31 -16.91
N ASP A 588 14.18 -5.11 -18.21
CA ASP A 588 15.41 -4.46 -18.68
C ASP A 588 15.48 -2.99 -18.29
N ARG A 589 14.36 -2.26 -18.28
CA ARG A 589 14.29 -0.87 -17.76
C ARG A 589 14.60 -0.78 -16.27
N ALA A 590 14.16 -1.77 -15.50
CA ALA A 590 14.46 -1.83 -14.07
C ALA A 590 15.93 -2.12 -13.80
N LEU A 591 16.51 -3.10 -14.51
CA LEU A 591 17.89 -3.55 -14.31
C LEU A 591 18.93 -2.61 -14.93
N GLY A 592 18.58 -1.96 -16.04
CA GLY A 592 19.40 -1.08 -16.84
C GLY A 592 19.64 0.31 -16.25
N SER A 593 19.91 1.27 -17.15
CA SER A 593 20.27 2.63 -16.79
C SER A 593 19.07 3.50 -16.40
N GLU A 594 17.87 3.21 -16.90
CA GLU A 594 16.66 3.95 -16.48
C GLU A 594 16.40 3.78 -14.98
N GLY A 595 16.63 2.57 -14.47
CA GLY A 595 16.48 2.27 -13.06
C GLY A 595 15.03 2.38 -12.60
N TYR A 596 14.09 1.95 -13.46
CA TYR A 596 12.66 1.93 -13.16
C TYR A 596 12.32 0.71 -12.31
N TYR A 597 12.76 0.76 -11.05
CA TYR A 597 12.65 -0.35 -10.10
C TYR A 597 11.19 -0.67 -9.77
N GLY A 598 10.86 -1.94 -9.55
CA GLY A 598 9.51 -2.31 -9.16
C GLY A 598 9.29 -3.78 -8.80
N ALA A 599 8.19 -4.01 -8.10
CA ALA A 599 7.54 -5.31 -7.97
C ALA A 599 6.43 -5.37 -9.02
N PHE A 600 6.63 -6.17 -10.06
CA PHE A 600 5.75 -6.24 -11.22
C PHE A 600 4.73 -7.35 -11.01
N GLY A 601 3.47 -6.97 -10.77
CA GLY A 601 2.36 -7.90 -10.63
C GLY A 601 2.02 -8.56 -11.96
N THR A 602 1.68 -9.84 -11.90
CA THR A 602 1.26 -10.60 -13.08
C THR A 602 -0.23 -10.91 -13.06
N HIS A 603 -0.74 -11.29 -14.22
CA HIS A 603 -1.93 -12.12 -14.36
C HIS A 603 -1.69 -13.14 -15.46
N TYR A 604 -2.10 -14.36 -15.19
CA TYR A 604 -2.22 -15.39 -16.20
C TYR A 604 -3.28 -16.41 -15.84
N ASP A 605 -3.90 -16.92 -16.89
CA ASP A 605 -4.68 -18.14 -16.86
C ASP A 605 -3.78 -19.32 -17.18
N PHE A 606 -4.14 -20.50 -16.67
CA PHE A 606 -3.40 -21.73 -16.91
C PHE A 606 -3.69 -22.34 -18.30
N SER A 607 -3.77 -21.53 -19.35
CA SER A 607 -4.19 -21.94 -20.70
C SER A 607 -3.19 -21.70 -21.83
N ASP A 608 -2.17 -20.85 -21.63
CA ASP A 608 -1.32 -20.36 -22.73
C ASP A 608 0.20 -20.41 -22.46
N GLY A 609 0.63 -20.94 -21.31
CA GLY A 609 2.03 -21.05 -20.93
C GLY A 609 2.70 -19.71 -20.58
N PHE A 610 1.92 -18.66 -20.26
CA PHE A 610 2.48 -17.36 -19.88
C PHE A 610 3.39 -17.42 -18.64
N ASP A 611 3.07 -18.26 -17.66
CA ASP A 611 3.89 -18.47 -16.47
C ASP A 611 5.28 -19.03 -16.79
N GLU A 612 5.40 -19.86 -17.83
CA GLU A 612 6.68 -20.35 -18.34
C GLU A 612 7.50 -19.24 -19.02
N GLN A 613 6.83 -18.33 -19.75
CA GLN A 613 7.47 -17.16 -20.36
C GLN A 613 8.00 -16.19 -19.29
N LEU A 614 7.19 -15.89 -18.27
CA LEU A 614 7.58 -15.13 -17.09
C LEU A 614 8.81 -15.77 -16.41
N THR A 615 8.73 -17.06 -16.13
CA THR A 615 9.82 -17.83 -15.50
C THR A 615 11.10 -17.78 -16.33
N THR A 616 11.00 -17.94 -17.64
CA THR A 616 12.16 -17.91 -18.55
C THR A 616 12.82 -16.53 -18.56
N ALA A 617 12.03 -15.46 -18.73
CA ALA A 617 12.53 -14.09 -18.77
C ALA A 617 13.17 -13.68 -17.44
N ALA A 618 12.56 -14.06 -16.31
CA ALA A 618 13.05 -13.79 -14.96
C ALA A 618 14.40 -14.48 -14.69
N LYS A 619 14.49 -15.78 -15.00
CA LYS A 619 15.70 -16.60 -14.85
C LYS A 619 16.87 -16.03 -15.63
N ALA A 620 16.64 -15.64 -16.89
CA ALA A 620 17.67 -15.07 -17.75
C ALA A 620 18.27 -13.76 -17.18
N ARG A 621 17.52 -13.07 -16.31
CA ARG A 621 17.85 -11.75 -15.76
C ARG A 621 18.17 -11.77 -14.26
N GLY A 622 18.11 -12.94 -13.62
CA GLY A 622 18.32 -13.07 -12.17
C GLY A 622 17.27 -12.34 -11.33
N VAL A 623 16.04 -12.24 -11.84
CA VAL A 623 14.90 -11.60 -11.15
C VAL A 623 14.16 -12.66 -10.33
N PRO A 624 13.91 -12.42 -9.03
CA PRO A 624 13.17 -13.36 -8.18
C PRO A 624 11.70 -13.45 -8.59
N LEU A 625 11.14 -14.66 -8.46
CA LEU A 625 9.73 -14.98 -8.63
C LEU A 625 9.14 -15.25 -7.25
N VAL A 626 8.22 -14.39 -6.81
CA VAL A 626 7.69 -14.43 -5.45
C VAL A 626 6.17 -14.49 -5.44
N SER A 627 5.62 -15.05 -4.38
CA SER A 627 4.18 -14.94 -4.09
C SER A 627 3.80 -13.55 -3.55
N VAL A 628 2.50 -13.26 -3.54
CA VAL A 628 1.93 -12.04 -2.97
C VAL A 628 2.19 -12.00 -1.46
N GLN A 629 2.01 -13.12 -0.75
CA GLN A 629 2.40 -13.23 0.66
C GLN A 629 3.87 -12.91 0.91
N GLN A 630 4.81 -13.42 0.10
CA GLN A 630 6.24 -13.10 0.26
C GLN A 630 6.53 -11.60 0.08
N LEU A 631 5.88 -10.95 -0.90
CA LEU A 631 6.03 -9.51 -1.10
C LEU A 631 5.45 -8.72 0.07
N LEU A 632 4.29 -9.11 0.60
CA LEU A 632 3.68 -8.48 1.76
C LEU A 632 4.59 -8.58 2.98
N ASP A 633 5.10 -9.78 3.27
CA ASP A 633 6.00 -10.02 4.40
C ASP A 633 7.28 -9.19 4.30
N TRP A 634 7.87 -9.09 3.11
CA TRP A 634 9.01 -8.20 2.88
C TRP A 634 8.64 -6.73 3.08
N THR A 635 7.52 -6.29 2.52
CA THR A 635 7.11 -4.89 2.56
C THR A 635 6.86 -4.44 4.01
N ASP A 636 6.11 -5.23 4.79
CA ASP A 636 5.86 -4.95 6.21
C ASP A 636 7.16 -5.05 7.04
N SER A 637 8.01 -6.06 6.82
CA SER A 637 9.24 -6.23 7.59
C SER A 637 10.30 -5.16 7.29
N ARG A 638 10.43 -4.74 6.03
CA ARG A 638 11.26 -3.60 5.64
C ARG A 638 10.76 -2.32 6.27
N ASN A 639 9.45 -2.07 6.27
CA ASN A 639 8.86 -0.87 6.86
C ASN A 639 8.94 -0.84 8.40
N ASN A 640 9.00 -2.00 9.05
CA ASN A 640 9.27 -2.12 10.48
C ASN A 640 10.76 -1.99 10.85
N SER A 641 11.65 -2.16 9.87
CA SER A 641 13.10 -1.99 10.01
C SER A 641 13.47 -0.52 9.82
N HIS A 642 14.38 0.01 10.63
CA HIS A 642 14.63 1.45 10.66
C HIS A 642 15.99 1.81 11.27
N PHE A 643 16.38 3.08 11.08
CA PHE A 643 17.53 3.69 11.74
C PHE A 643 17.01 4.69 12.77
N ALA A 644 17.36 4.49 14.04
CA ALA A 644 16.99 5.34 15.16
C ALA A 644 18.24 6.02 15.75
N HIS A 645 18.03 6.95 16.69
CA HIS A 645 19.10 7.63 17.42
C HIS A 645 20.17 8.24 16.48
N ILE A 646 19.72 8.78 15.34
CA ILE A 646 20.59 9.34 14.32
C ILE A 646 21.22 10.63 14.86
N ALA A 647 22.55 10.71 14.78
CA ALA A 647 23.31 11.90 15.15
C ALA A 647 24.45 12.13 14.17
N TRP A 648 24.73 13.42 13.92
CA TRP A 648 25.82 13.89 13.07
C TRP A 648 26.71 14.84 13.87
N ASP A 649 28.02 14.60 13.88
CA ASP A 649 29.00 15.44 14.58
C ASP A 649 29.82 16.36 13.65
N GLY A 650 29.50 16.36 12.35
CA GLY A 650 30.27 17.07 11.31
C GLY A 650 31.24 16.19 10.53
N ASN A 651 31.65 15.03 11.08
CA ASN A 651 32.58 14.08 10.45
C ASN A 651 32.06 12.64 10.48
N ALA A 652 31.22 12.29 11.44
CA ALA A 652 30.67 10.96 11.60
C ALA A 652 29.16 10.98 11.78
N LEU A 653 28.52 10.05 11.08
CA LEU A 653 27.12 9.70 11.27
C LEU A 653 27.05 8.49 12.19
N THR A 654 26.29 8.60 13.27
CA THR A 654 25.98 7.47 14.17
C THR A 654 24.49 7.22 14.18
N PHE A 655 24.10 5.94 14.23
CA PHE A 655 22.71 5.53 14.38
C PHE A 655 22.63 4.12 14.96
N GLU A 656 21.48 3.76 15.51
CA GLU A 656 21.14 2.39 15.86
C GLU A 656 20.26 1.80 14.75
N ALA A 657 20.63 0.63 14.24
CA ALA A 657 19.84 -0.08 13.25
C ALA A 657 18.95 -1.12 13.93
N PHE A 658 17.69 -1.14 13.55
CA PHE A 658 16.72 -2.17 13.92
C PHE A 658 16.29 -2.92 12.66
N ALA A 659 16.30 -4.24 12.71
CA ALA A 659 15.86 -5.11 11.63
C ALA A 659 14.76 -6.04 12.14
N ASP A 660 13.62 -6.07 11.43
CA ASP A 660 12.58 -7.09 11.65
C ASP A 660 13.17 -8.46 11.33
N ARG A 661 13.01 -9.42 12.25
CA ARG A 661 13.60 -10.77 12.11
C ARG A 661 13.26 -11.46 10.79
N ARG A 662 12.10 -11.16 10.18
CA ARG A 662 11.66 -11.73 8.90
C ARG A 662 12.56 -11.33 7.74
N THR A 663 13.30 -10.22 7.86
CA THR A 663 14.22 -9.80 6.81
C THR A 663 15.49 -10.63 6.74
N GLY A 664 15.80 -11.44 7.76
CA GLY A 664 17.02 -12.26 7.81
C GLY A 664 18.27 -11.42 7.49
N THR A 665 19.01 -11.83 6.45
CA THR A 665 20.24 -11.15 6.00
C THR A 665 20.04 -10.28 4.75
N MET A 666 18.78 -10.09 4.34
CA MET A 666 18.42 -9.49 3.06
C MET A 666 18.46 -7.95 3.04
N LEU A 667 18.40 -7.29 4.20
CA LEU A 667 18.36 -5.82 4.26
C LEU A 667 19.64 -5.18 3.77
N ARG A 668 19.47 -4.07 3.07
CA ARG A 668 20.54 -3.26 2.52
C ARG A 668 20.27 -1.80 2.84
N GLY A 669 21.19 -1.19 3.55
CA GLY A 669 21.18 0.21 3.90
C GLY A 669 21.96 1.00 2.87
N MET A 670 21.54 2.25 2.68
CA MET A 670 22.23 3.22 1.86
C MET A 670 22.31 4.56 2.58
N VAL A 671 23.49 5.17 2.54
CA VAL A 671 23.72 6.53 3.03
C VAL A 671 24.42 7.33 1.93
N PRO A 672 24.18 8.65 1.79
CA PRO A 672 24.96 9.47 0.86
C PRO A 672 26.47 9.24 1.09
N ALA A 673 27.18 8.85 0.03
CA ALA A 673 28.61 8.57 0.07
C ALA A 673 29.45 9.86 0.20
N ARG A 674 28.82 11.02 0.00
CA ARG A 674 29.44 12.34 0.08
C ARG A 674 28.55 13.29 0.87
N THR A 675 29.18 14.16 1.65
CA THR A 675 28.51 15.25 2.38
C THR A 675 29.53 16.33 2.72
N ALA A 676 29.20 17.61 2.54
CA ALA A 676 30.07 18.76 2.86
C ALA A 676 31.52 18.62 2.33
N GLY A 677 31.67 18.16 1.08
CA GLY A 677 32.98 17.97 0.43
C GLY A 677 33.81 16.79 0.96
N LYS A 678 33.25 15.97 1.86
CA LYS A 678 33.87 14.74 2.40
C LYS A 678 33.33 13.51 1.70
N GLU A 679 34.12 12.45 1.64
CA GLU A 679 33.70 11.13 1.17
C GLU A 679 33.69 10.14 2.34
N ILE A 680 32.78 9.18 2.28
CA ILE A 680 32.74 8.09 3.25
C ILE A 680 34.03 7.25 3.18
N LEU A 681 34.66 7.07 4.34
CA LEU A 681 35.92 6.36 4.53
C LEU A 681 35.71 4.96 5.13
N ALA A 682 34.80 4.84 6.10
CA ALA A 682 34.58 3.59 6.83
C ALA A 682 33.16 3.49 7.38
N ILE A 683 32.64 2.27 7.42
CA ILE A 683 31.44 1.89 8.16
C ILE A 683 31.84 0.87 9.22
N SER A 684 31.36 1.05 10.43
CA SER A 684 31.49 0.08 11.51
C SER A 684 30.15 -0.14 12.21
N ARG A 685 29.94 -1.34 12.74
CA ARG A 685 28.83 -1.72 13.61
C ARG A 685 29.40 -2.35 14.87
N ASP A 686 29.05 -1.83 16.04
CA ASP A 686 29.53 -2.29 17.34
C ASP A 686 31.07 -2.42 17.40
N GLY A 687 31.74 -1.44 16.76
CA GLY A 687 33.21 -1.39 16.63
C GLY A 687 33.80 -2.32 15.55
N GLN A 688 33.03 -3.22 14.95
CA GLN A 688 33.47 -4.10 13.88
C GLN A 688 33.28 -3.46 12.51
N ARG A 689 34.25 -3.65 11.60
CA ARG A 689 34.18 -3.08 10.25
C ARG A 689 33.05 -3.73 9.44
N VAL A 690 32.25 -2.90 8.77
CA VAL A 690 31.23 -3.33 7.80
C VAL A 690 31.71 -2.97 6.40
N SER A 691 31.69 -3.93 5.49
CA SER A 691 32.00 -3.67 4.08
C SER A 691 30.87 -2.89 3.40
N TYR A 692 31.21 -1.97 2.52
CA TYR A 692 30.25 -1.26 1.69
C TYR A 692 30.72 -1.16 0.24
N LYS A 693 29.79 -0.88 -0.67
CA LYS A 693 30.06 -0.55 -2.08
C LYS A 693 29.43 0.78 -2.41
N THR A 694 30.13 1.62 -3.17
CA THR A 694 29.56 2.88 -3.65
C THR A 694 28.76 2.62 -4.93
N LYS A 695 27.51 3.10 -4.98
CA LYS A 695 26.63 3.03 -6.16
C LYS A 695 25.92 4.35 -6.38
N THR A 696 25.79 4.76 -7.64
CA THR A 696 24.92 5.89 -8.00
C THR A 696 23.50 5.37 -8.19
N VAL A 697 22.55 5.95 -7.45
CA VAL A 697 21.12 5.68 -7.56
C VAL A 697 20.45 7.01 -7.84
N LYS A 698 19.87 7.13 -9.05
CA LYS A 698 19.11 8.32 -9.48
C LYS A 698 19.83 9.64 -9.17
N GLY A 699 21.10 9.70 -9.59
CA GLY A 699 21.97 10.88 -9.49
C GLY A 699 22.69 11.10 -8.16
N VAL A 700 22.35 10.34 -7.12
CA VAL A 700 23.01 10.42 -5.81
C VAL A 700 23.93 9.22 -5.62
N SER A 701 25.17 9.48 -5.19
CA SER A 701 26.14 8.43 -4.85
C SER A 701 25.91 7.97 -3.42
N TYR A 702 25.66 6.68 -3.23
CA TYR A 702 25.40 6.04 -1.94
C TYR A 702 26.45 5.00 -1.59
N ALA A 703 26.81 4.91 -0.31
CA ALA A 703 27.46 3.71 0.22
C ALA A 703 26.40 2.69 0.63
N MET A 704 26.40 1.55 -0.05
CA MET A 704 25.50 0.40 0.14
C MET A 704 26.14 -0.61 1.08
N PHE A 705 25.44 -1.04 2.13
CA PHE A 705 25.96 -1.99 3.13
C PHE A 705 24.88 -2.95 3.65
N PRO A 706 25.25 -4.16 4.10
CA PRO A 706 24.31 -5.05 4.80
C PRO A 706 23.87 -4.44 6.13
N VAL A 707 22.57 -4.50 6.41
CA VAL A 707 22.02 -4.01 7.68
C VAL A 707 21.71 -5.20 8.58
N GLU A 708 22.29 -5.17 9.75
CA GLU A 708 21.99 -6.06 10.87
C GLU A 708 21.76 -5.19 12.11
N PRO A 709 21.03 -5.66 13.14
CA PRO A 709 20.87 -4.90 14.36
C PRO A 709 22.20 -4.53 15.01
N GLY A 710 22.29 -3.31 15.56
CA GLY A 710 23.48 -2.81 16.27
C GLY A 710 23.71 -1.32 16.09
N VAL A 711 24.75 -0.80 16.74
CA VAL A 711 25.11 0.62 16.69
C VAL A 711 26.13 0.85 15.58
N TYR A 712 25.75 1.66 14.59
CA TYR A 712 26.59 2.00 13.46
C TYR A 712 27.31 3.32 13.66
N ARG A 713 28.54 3.37 13.16
CA ARG A 713 29.33 4.60 13.02
C ARG A 713 29.97 4.64 11.64
N LEU A 714 29.65 5.71 10.89
CA LEU A 714 30.11 5.96 9.54
C LEU A 714 31.00 7.19 9.55
N ILE A 715 32.22 7.08 9.04
CA ILE A 715 33.23 8.13 9.06
C ILE A 715 33.33 8.74 7.67
N TYR A 716 33.27 10.07 7.61
CA TYR A 716 33.52 10.86 6.41
C TYR A 716 34.83 11.65 6.60
N ASP A 717 35.67 11.65 5.57
CA ASP A 717 36.93 12.39 5.58
C ASP A 717 37.07 13.22 4.30
N LEU A 718 37.89 14.26 4.38
CA LEU A 718 38.34 14.97 3.19
C LEU A 718 39.07 13.97 2.30
N ARG A 719 38.80 14.05 1.00
CA ARG A 719 39.46 13.21 0.02
C ARG A 719 40.98 13.44 0.13
N GLN A 720 41.73 12.47 0.66
CA GLN A 720 43.16 12.45 0.41
C GLN A 720 43.33 12.17 -1.07
N ILE A 721 43.66 13.21 -1.86
CA ILE A 721 44.30 12.99 -3.14
C ILE A 721 45.65 12.36 -2.78
N SER A 722 45.72 11.03 -2.76
CA SER A 722 47.01 10.37 -2.82
C SER A 722 47.57 10.69 -4.20
N ASP A 723 48.44 11.69 -4.26
CA ASP A 723 49.36 11.89 -5.37
C ASP A 723 50.16 10.59 -5.55
N ALA A 724 49.68 9.74 -6.44
CA ALA A 724 50.52 8.75 -7.09
C ALA A 724 51.34 9.50 -8.16
N SER A 725 52.40 10.14 -7.69
CA SER A 725 53.72 10.31 -8.33
C SER A 725 53.73 10.35 -9.87
N SER A 726 54.17 11.44 -10.51
CA SER A 726 55.60 11.73 -10.63
C SER A 726 56.49 10.49 -10.87
N VAL A 727 56.27 9.75 -11.96
CA VAL A 727 57.34 9.01 -12.64
C VAL A 727 57.17 9.27 -14.14
N ARG A 728 58.31 9.60 -14.75
CA ARG A 728 58.56 10.13 -16.11
C ARG A 728 57.80 9.44 -17.24
#